data_AF-A0A8B9HRC1-F1
#
_entry.id   AF-A0A8B9HRC1-F1
#
_cell.length_a   1.000
_cell.length_b   1.000
_cell.length_c   1.000
_cell.angle_alpha   90.00
_cell.angle_beta   90.00
_cell.angle_gamma   90.00
#
_symmetry.space_group_name_H-M   'P 1'
#
loop_
_entity.id
_entity.type
_entity.pdbx_description
1 polymer ?
#
loop_
_entity_poly.entity_id
_entity_poly.type
_entity_poly.pdbx_seq_one_letter_code
_entity_poly.pdbx_strand_id
1 'polypeptide(L)'
;IPFPSKCVYLLICICEFPTLNFRKTYEYKYEGVVNVGRGIADLAEAGVKLQCTFRITGVSLQTFLLQISDVEFAELNGIVGESYFQVSPSLSKHLTAELNRPFTFEYSKGQVVDIKTGPEVSNTIVNIVRGILEFLHVTLKTTQRVYELNELGIHGVCHSAYAVEENTADKELYVTQVVDISNCIQKAAVYSGMTLAEESKNSKQRGENVIATVKYAYTVNSTDTGGVITKASAEERHHFSPFNVKGGNTKVKATRNIVLLKVMNTIGKPVTGHVKSRGNLMYKVEKGLGPMPVLLINVTNPVSKISDLIKHLAEDNIYHVNSATSSNILALIQLLRKTTYDNLELLWAQLSGNAEHRRWFLDTVVEVTDERVLKFLRSRFKAEDISANEAGQAILLAFNHLSAEPELAEMAKEFLTIHFSKSHFLLWNTVVLSYGSLLYRMCAGVNSCPVSTVQPLLDMATNGLNKNSEAEMVLALKALGNAGHPLSIKTILKFLPGFSVKADSLSTRVQSEAVQSLRHLAVRDPNSVQAIVLTIFADRTLPAEIRMMASTILLETKPPVALISAVAELLLQEKDLQVGSFIYSQLRAISRSRTPDNQYLSTACNIAVKVLAQKFGRLSYRYSKALRLDWFHDDFLTGTSSELHLLRNGTGAIPTQIISKGKLHFIGRILQLVEVGVHTEGLKELFADIPGSTGHFGKADFTAIMRKVNWKSLPRNKPLLSAYLRIFGQEVSFLDLNQDVVQLIIKSLTASKENTIWKIIQNLQKGISWRWTKPYLLLETRFMQPTCLGLPVEMSKYYTALKAITANAKAVINTPPKENLRELLHADISLQTDGFSGATQDFIVFNGINTDLFQCGLQLNSRIVTALPWKIELKKKAKEWNFEVNLDPCKNATELLSVNSNIYAVSRNIEEPSSAKMTPMMPENTNTKQSFPKYEKVPDRFMFSQIIHPKLQFCSESIVFGTAFCTRAEAKRAHYLQEYPLYYFLGFTDFQYSTIVCFIIYTFQYTLHCMQQLLLTLVKEWVTFWSSPYLYFCILILKGMIAAPDPVISVKLLAISPNEKLLGYEVAAYYTLARQRNDMELIISEVAEEGNWKICADLSVDRTQEEAKGHFKWGAECQSYEIGLNISGAGLTDTKPSINAGVNWREVPSFIQVIGKRMREYFPGVSYVMGFSQKHDKNTDHEVSVDFVASSQEGFDVKVKTPKLTVYRQGIPSPFELVVDESDDSDD
;
A
#
# COMPACT_ATOMS: atom_id res chain seq x y z
N ILE A 1 67.15 38.06 -27.62
CA ILE A 1 68.37 38.19 -26.77
C ILE A 1 68.35 36.99 -25.81
N PRO A 2 69.43 36.20 -25.66
CA PRO A 2 69.51 34.82 -26.18
C PRO A 2 69.42 33.66 -25.15
N PHE A 3 69.25 32.45 -25.72
CA PHE A 3 69.28 31.07 -25.17
C PHE A 3 70.45 30.74 -24.22
N PRO A 4 70.35 29.73 -23.31
CA PRO A 4 70.59 28.31 -23.68
C PRO A 4 69.61 27.30 -23.01
N SER A 5 69.00 26.37 -23.74
CA SER A 5 69.56 25.07 -24.19
C SER A 5 69.91 24.11 -23.05
N LYS A 6 68.92 23.28 -22.64
CA LYS A 6 69.10 21.89 -22.14
C LYS A 6 67.73 21.20 -21.91
N CYS A 7 66.93 21.02 -22.96
CA CYS A 7 65.91 19.97 -22.99
C CYS A 7 66.57 18.72 -23.61
N VAL A 8 67.26 17.96 -22.77
CA VAL A 8 67.64 16.59 -23.12
C VAL A 8 66.36 15.77 -23.11
N TYR A 9 65.94 15.37 -24.30
CA TYR A 9 65.11 14.20 -24.54
C TYR A 9 65.64 13.04 -23.71
N LEU A 10 64.92 12.65 -22.66
CA LEU A 10 65.02 11.31 -22.10
C LEU A 10 63.64 10.65 -22.16
N LEU A 11 63.54 9.65 -23.03
CA LEU A 11 62.43 8.72 -23.17
C LEU A 11 62.17 7.97 -21.85
N ILE A 12 61.27 8.47 -21.01
CA ILE A 12 60.58 7.66 -19.99
C ILE A 12 59.11 8.07 -20.01
N CYS A 13 58.33 7.62 -21.00
CA CYS A 13 56.90 7.93 -21.07
C CYS A 13 56.06 6.82 -21.73
N ILE A 14 56.53 5.56 -21.73
CA ILE A 14 55.80 4.45 -22.41
C ILE A 14 55.38 3.31 -21.45
N CYS A 15 55.83 3.26 -20.19
CA CYS A 15 55.66 2.07 -19.34
C CYS A 15 54.90 2.28 -18.01
N GLU A 16 53.85 3.10 -17.98
CA GLU A 16 53.08 3.30 -16.73
C GLU A 16 51.68 2.66 -16.71
N PHE A 17 51.20 2.11 -17.84
CA PHE A 17 49.93 1.38 -17.82
C PHE A 17 50.06 0.07 -17.02
N PRO A 18 49.05 -0.32 -16.21
CA PRO A 18 49.01 -1.64 -15.59
C PRO A 18 48.97 -2.70 -16.67
N THR A 19 50.03 -3.52 -16.75
CA THR A 19 50.19 -4.56 -17.78
C THR A 19 50.49 -5.90 -17.15
N LEU A 20 50.03 -6.96 -17.82
CA LEU A 20 50.38 -8.33 -17.48
C LEU A 20 51.31 -8.87 -18.56
N ASN A 21 52.46 -9.40 -18.17
CA ASN A 21 53.39 -10.03 -19.08
C ASN A 21 52.97 -11.48 -19.31
N PHE A 22 52.69 -11.85 -20.56
CA PHE A 22 52.25 -13.21 -20.90
C PHE A 22 53.28 -14.32 -20.62
N ARG A 23 54.55 -13.96 -20.34
CA ARG A 23 55.61 -14.89 -19.93
C ARG A 23 55.76 -15.02 -18.42
N LYS A 24 54.91 -14.34 -17.65
CA LYS A 24 54.93 -14.31 -16.20
C LYS A 24 53.67 -14.92 -15.61
N THR A 25 53.82 -15.42 -14.40
CA THR A 25 52.76 -15.88 -13.52
C THR A 25 52.75 -15.01 -12.27
N TYR A 26 51.61 -14.43 -11.95
CA TYR A 26 51.41 -13.56 -10.80
C TYR A 26 50.54 -14.29 -9.78
N GLU A 27 50.98 -14.38 -8.53
CA GLU A 27 50.18 -14.93 -7.44
C GLU A 27 49.78 -13.82 -6.48
N TYR A 28 48.49 -13.76 -6.16
CA TYR A 28 47.88 -12.75 -5.32
C TYR A 28 47.12 -13.40 -4.16
N LYS A 29 47.11 -12.72 -3.02
CA LYS A 29 46.18 -12.98 -1.92
C LYS A 29 44.97 -12.06 -2.06
N TYR A 30 43.78 -12.62 -1.88
CA TYR A 30 42.50 -11.91 -1.92
C TYR A 30 41.79 -12.01 -0.57
N GLU A 31 41.23 -10.90 -0.12
CA GLU A 31 40.28 -10.84 0.98
C GLU A 31 39.13 -9.89 0.61
N GLY A 32 37.91 -10.41 0.58
CA GLY A 32 36.69 -9.64 0.40
C GLY A 32 35.81 -9.76 1.63
N VAL A 33 35.28 -8.64 2.13
CA VAL A 33 34.41 -8.59 3.30
C VAL A 33 33.19 -7.73 2.98
N VAL A 34 31.99 -8.21 3.32
CA VAL A 34 30.77 -7.39 3.35
C VAL A 34 30.22 -7.38 4.77
N ASN A 35 29.95 -6.18 5.28
CA ASN A 35 29.22 -5.98 6.52
C ASN A 35 27.93 -5.23 6.23
N VAL A 36 26.83 -5.70 6.82
CA VAL A 36 25.50 -5.12 6.73
C VAL A 36 25.03 -4.78 8.13
N GLY A 37 24.73 -3.50 8.36
CA GLY A 37 24.44 -3.02 9.69
C GLY A 37 24.18 -1.53 9.71
N ARG A 38 24.45 -0.91 10.86
CA ARG A 38 24.32 0.55 11.04
C ARG A 38 25.64 1.22 11.38
N GLY A 39 26.71 0.45 11.64
CA GLY A 39 28.00 0.99 12.04
C GLY A 39 27.95 1.72 13.39
N ILE A 40 27.01 1.34 14.25
CA ILE A 40 26.88 1.81 15.63
C ILE A 40 27.28 0.63 16.53
N ALA A 41 28.07 0.90 17.58
CA ALA A 41 28.42 -0.08 18.58
C ALA A 41 27.15 -0.66 19.26
N ASP A 42 27.24 -1.87 19.79
CA ASP A 42 26.18 -2.55 20.55
C ASP A 42 24.90 -2.95 19.77
N LEU A 43 24.90 -2.80 18.44
CA LEU A 43 23.84 -3.34 17.57
C LEU A 43 24.33 -4.59 16.85
N ALA A 44 23.41 -5.52 16.60
CA ALA A 44 23.74 -6.71 15.82
C ALA A 44 23.94 -6.36 14.34
N GLU A 45 24.99 -6.93 13.75
CA GLU A 45 25.31 -6.84 12.32
C GLU A 45 25.41 -8.25 11.72
N ALA A 46 25.28 -8.31 10.39
CA ALA A 46 25.51 -9.52 9.62
C ALA A 46 26.61 -9.25 8.59
N GLY A 47 27.39 -10.28 8.23
CA GLY A 47 28.44 -10.10 7.24
C GLY A 47 28.98 -11.41 6.70
N VAL A 48 29.74 -11.30 5.62
CA VAL A 48 30.44 -12.43 4.99
C VAL A 48 31.87 -12.03 4.66
N LYS A 49 32.78 -12.99 4.73
CA LYS A 49 34.19 -12.85 4.37
C LYS A 49 34.58 -13.99 3.45
N LEU A 50 35.21 -13.66 2.33
CA LEU A 50 35.81 -14.60 1.38
C LEU A 50 37.30 -14.34 1.29
N GLN A 51 38.11 -15.35 1.59
CA GLN A 51 39.56 -15.32 1.46
C GLN A 51 40.00 -16.40 0.47
N CYS A 52 40.94 -16.07 -0.41
CA CYS A 52 41.54 -17.04 -1.32
C CYS A 52 42.90 -16.57 -1.84
N THR A 53 43.63 -17.49 -2.45
CA THR A 53 44.81 -17.18 -3.26
C THR A 53 44.44 -17.37 -4.73
N PHE A 54 44.93 -16.51 -5.62
CA PHE A 54 44.73 -16.72 -7.05
C PHE A 54 45.99 -16.46 -7.85
N ARG A 55 46.13 -17.22 -8.95
CA ARG A 55 47.22 -17.11 -9.90
C ARG A 55 46.71 -16.65 -11.25
N ILE A 56 47.36 -15.64 -11.81
CA ILE A 56 47.17 -15.17 -13.19
C ILE A 56 48.38 -15.63 -14.01
N THR A 57 48.14 -16.50 -14.98
CA THR A 57 49.17 -17.06 -15.86
C THR A 57 48.93 -16.63 -17.31
N GLY A 58 49.96 -16.15 -18.00
CA GLY A 58 49.85 -15.80 -19.41
C GLY A 58 49.61 -17.02 -20.31
N VAL A 59 48.66 -16.89 -21.24
CA VAL A 59 48.35 -17.90 -22.27
C VAL A 59 48.76 -17.39 -23.65
N SER A 60 48.40 -16.15 -23.97
CA SER A 60 48.74 -15.44 -25.21
C SER A 60 49.00 -13.95 -24.91
N LEU A 61 49.29 -13.13 -25.92
CA LEU A 61 49.55 -11.69 -25.75
C LEU A 61 48.45 -10.93 -24.99
N GLN A 62 47.19 -11.33 -25.13
CA GLN A 62 46.04 -10.67 -24.49
C GLN A 62 45.16 -11.63 -23.69
N THR A 63 45.51 -12.91 -23.63
CA THR A 63 44.71 -13.93 -22.93
C THR A 63 45.44 -14.46 -21.73
N PHE A 64 44.77 -14.49 -20.59
CA PHE A 64 45.30 -14.93 -19.32
C PHE A 64 44.39 -15.98 -18.68
N LEU A 65 44.99 -16.89 -17.92
CA LEU A 65 44.32 -17.91 -17.13
C LEU A 65 44.34 -17.49 -15.66
N LEU A 66 43.15 -17.41 -15.05
CA LEU A 66 42.93 -17.24 -13.63
C LEU A 66 42.67 -18.62 -12.98
N GLN A 67 43.47 -18.97 -11.98
CA GLN A 67 43.30 -20.16 -11.16
C GLN A 67 43.17 -19.73 -9.71
N ILE A 68 42.07 -20.09 -9.05
CA ILE A 68 41.80 -19.75 -7.65
C ILE A 68 42.05 -21.00 -6.80
N SER A 69 42.62 -20.82 -5.61
CA SER A 69 42.89 -21.87 -4.61
C SER A 69 42.68 -21.34 -3.20
N ASP A 70 42.73 -22.25 -2.21
CA ASP A 70 42.70 -21.90 -0.78
C ASP A 70 41.47 -21.06 -0.38
N VAL A 71 40.30 -21.42 -0.91
CA VAL A 71 39.04 -20.70 -0.69
C VAL A 71 38.52 -20.96 0.72
N GLU A 72 38.37 -19.90 1.51
CA GLU A 72 37.76 -19.90 2.83
C GLU A 72 36.60 -18.90 2.87
N PHE A 73 35.43 -19.36 3.30
CA PHE A 73 34.24 -18.54 3.51
C PHE A 73 33.87 -18.51 4.99
N ALA A 74 33.61 -17.31 5.50
CA ALA A 74 33.20 -17.09 6.88
C ALA A 74 32.02 -16.13 6.99
N GLU A 75 31.19 -16.33 8.01
CA GLU A 75 29.98 -15.56 8.29
C GLU A 75 30.08 -14.82 9.62
N LEU A 76 29.50 -13.63 9.68
CA LEU A 76 29.30 -12.86 10.89
C LEU A 76 27.80 -12.70 11.13
N ASN A 77 27.36 -12.96 12.37
CA ASN A 77 26.01 -12.66 12.83
C ASN A 77 26.04 -12.42 14.33
N GLY A 78 25.76 -11.19 14.76
CA GLY A 78 25.73 -10.84 16.19
C GLY A 78 26.25 -9.44 16.47
N ILE A 79 26.47 -9.14 17.75
CA ILE A 79 26.82 -7.80 18.24
C ILE A 79 28.29 -7.49 17.91
N VAL A 80 28.52 -6.30 17.36
CA VAL A 80 29.87 -5.82 17.01
C VAL A 80 30.75 -5.76 18.27
N GLY A 81 31.90 -6.42 18.25
CA GLY A 81 32.84 -6.48 19.37
C GLY A 81 32.71 -7.74 20.24
N GLU A 82 31.54 -8.37 20.26
CA GLU A 82 31.32 -9.66 20.95
C GLU A 82 31.34 -10.84 19.96
N SER A 83 30.93 -10.60 18.73
CA SER A 83 30.84 -11.60 17.66
C SER A 83 31.95 -11.45 16.62
N TYR A 84 32.40 -12.58 16.08
CA TYR A 84 33.50 -12.67 15.12
C TYR A 84 33.10 -13.50 13.90
N PHE A 85 33.85 -13.38 12.80
CA PHE A 85 33.65 -14.21 11.61
C PHE A 85 33.94 -15.68 11.92
N GLN A 86 32.96 -16.54 11.67
CA GLN A 86 33.06 -17.99 11.83
C GLN A 86 33.13 -18.65 10.45
N VAL A 87 34.14 -19.50 10.23
CA VAL A 87 34.32 -20.25 8.98
C VAL A 87 33.17 -21.23 8.79
N SER A 88 32.64 -21.33 7.57
CA SER A 88 31.70 -22.39 7.15
C SER A 88 32.45 -23.39 6.25
N PRO A 89 32.88 -24.55 6.77
CA PRO A 89 33.66 -25.51 6.00
C PRO A 89 32.88 -26.10 4.82
N SER A 90 31.60 -26.39 5.02
CA SER A 90 30.72 -26.99 4.02
C SER A 90 30.56 -26.08 2.80
N LEU A 91 30.23 -24.81 3.04
CA LEU A 91 30.11 -23.82 1.97
C LEU A 91 31.47 -23.47 1.34
N SER A 92 32.55 -23.41 2.13
CA SER A 92 33.91 -23.23 1.59
C SER A 92 34.26 -24.34 0.59
N LYS A 93 33.92 -25.60 0.89
CA LYS A 93 34.14 -26.73 -0.01
C LYS A 93 33.30 -26.64 -1.28
N HIS A 94 32.03 -26.22 -1.18
CA HIS A 94 31.18 -25.97 -2.35
C HIS A 94 31.78 -24.87 -3.24
N LEU A 95 32.08 -23.70 -2.68
CA LEU A 95 32.70 -22.59 -3.41
C LEU A 95 34.02 -22.99 -4.07
N THR A 96 34.86 -23.78 -3.38
CA THR A 96 36.10 -24.34 -3.92
C THR A 96 35.85 -25.18 -5.18
N ALA A 97 34.79 -25.99 -5.21
CA ALA A 97 34.49 -26.89 -6.33
C ALA A 97 34.17 -26.13 -7.63
N GLU A 98 33.58 -24.94 -7.54
CA GLU A 98 33.30 -24.06 -8.68
C GLU A 98 34.45 -23.08 -8.97
N LEU A 99 35.05 -22.44 -7.95
CA LEU A 99 36.11 -21.44 -8.12
C LEU A 99 37.45 -22.04 -8.59
N ASN A 100 37.73 -23.31 -8.28
CA ASN A 100 38.94 -23.99 -8.78
C ASN A 100 38.88 -24.30 -10.28
N ARG A 101 37.73 -24.12 -10.93
CA ARG A 101 37.60 -24.30 -12.37
C ARG A 101 38.41 -23.22 -13.12
N PRO A 102 38.97 -23.52 -14.30
CA PRO A 102 39.78 -22.56 -15.03
C PRO A 102 38.93 -21.43 -15.61
N PHE A 103 39.27 -20.18 -15.27
CA PHE A 103 38.70 -18.98 -15.90
C PHE A 103 39.74 -18.37 -16.84
N THR A 104 39.36 -18.09 -18.08
CA THR A 104 40.22 -17.33 -18.99
C THR A 104 39.61 -15.97 -19.26
N PHE A 105 40.43 -14.94 -19.37
CA PHE A 105 39.97 -13.59 -19.65
C PHE A 105 40.88 -12.89 -20.64
N GLU A 106 40.27 -11.98 -21.41
CA GLU A 106 40.97 -11.11 -22.34
C GLU A 106 41.29 -9.79 -21.64
N TYR A 107 42.57 -9.40 -21.67
CA TYR A 107 43.08 -8.20 -21.01
C TYR A 107 43.95 -7.40 -21.98
N SER A 108 43.59 -6.14 -22.18
CA SER A 108 44.27 -5.24 -23.10
C SER A 108 44.16 -3.80 -22.60
N LYS A 109 45.27 -3.05 -22.62
CA LYS A 109 45.32 -1.62 -22.27
C LYS A 109 44.65 -1.25 -20.93
N GLY A 110 44.86 -2.05 -19.88
CA GLY A 110 44.26 -1.76 -18.58
C GLY A 110 42.80 -2.21 -18.44
N GLN A 111 42.25 -2.96 -19.40
CA GLN A 111 40.84 -3.34 -19.43
C GLN A 111 40.63 -4.84 -19.61
N VAL A 112 39.70 -5.40 -18.84
CA VAL A 112 39.18 -6.77 -19.03
C VAL A 112 38.00 -6.71 -20.01
N VAL A 113 38.13 -7.42 -21.13
CA VAL A 113 37.20 -7.33 -22.27
C VAL A 113 36.14 -8.43 -22.22
N ASP A 114 36.57 -9.68 -22.03
CA ASP A 114 35.70 -10.86 -22.00
C ASP A 114 36.19 -11.86 -20.96
N ILE A 115 35.25 -12.55 -20.32
CA ILE A 115 35.50 -13.60 -19.32
C ILE A 115 34.89 -14.89 -19.83
N LYS A 116 35.68 -15.97 -19.85
CA LYS A 116 35.30 -17.28 -20.39
C LYS A 116 35.52 -18.38 -19.34
N THR A 117 34.54 -19.26 -19.18
CA THR A 117 34.62 -20.43 -18.29
C THR A 117 33.69 -21.56 -18.77
N GLY A 118 33.68 -22.69 -18.07
CA GLY A 118 32.78 -23.81 -18.35
C GLY A 118 31.29 -23.43 -18.19
N PRO A 119 30.37 -24.04 -18.96
CA PRO A 119 28.94 -23.79 -18.84
C PRO A 119 28.33 -24.24 -17.50
N GLU A 120 28.99 -25.16 -16.79
CA GLU A 120 28.59 -25.69 -15.49
C GLU A 120 28.77 -24.69 -14.33
N VAL A 121 29.61 -23.66 -14.52
CA VAL A 121 29.86 -22.65 -13.49
C VAL A 121 28.68 -21.69 -13.37
N SER A 122 28.12 -21.58 -12.16
CA SER A 122 26.97 -20.73 -11.86
C SER A 122 27.24 -19.25 -12.15
N ASN A 123 26.18 -18.48 -12.44
CA ASN A 123 26.33 -17.04 -12.67
C ASN A 123 26.83 -16.30 -11.41
N THR A 124 26.40 -16.74 -10.22
CA THR A 124 26.88 -16.24 -8.93
C THR A 124 28.40 -16.30 -8.84
N ILE A 125 29.02 -17.44 -9.17
CA ILE A 125 30.48 -17.60 -9.14
C ILE A 125 31.16 -16.74 -10.21
N VAL A 126 30.62 -16.67 -11.44
CA VAL A 126 31.18 -15.79 -12.47
C VAL A 126 31.14 -14.32 -12.03
N ASN A 127 30.10 -13.88 -11.33
CA ASN A 127 30.03 -12.52 -10.78
C ASN A 127 31.05 -12.27 -9.68
N ILE A 128 31.31 -13.23 -8.78
CA ILE A 128 32.41 -13.14 -7.82
C ILE A 128 33.75 -12.99 -8.55
N VAL A 129 33.98 -13.76 -9.63
CA VAL A 129 35.17 -13.63 -10.48
C VAL A 129 35.26 -12.27 -11.16
N ARG A 130 34.15 -11.67 -11.58
CA ARG A 130 34.14 -10.25 -12.05
C ARG A 130 34.62 -9.32 -10.95
N GLY A 131 34.13 -9.49 -9.72
CA GLY A 131 34.57 -8.73 -8.55
C GLY A 131 36.06 -8.90 -8.23
N ILE A 132 36.61 -10.11 -8.43
CA ILE A 132 38.05 -10.35 -8.31
C ILE A 132 38.79 -9.62 -9.43
N LEU A 133 38.42 -9.81 -10.70
CA LEU A 133 39.13 -9.28 -11.88
C LEU A 133 39.03 -7.75 -12.04
N GLU A 134 38.05 -7.09 -11.43
CA GLU A 134 37.86 -5.64 -11.48
C GLU A 134 39.12 -4.86 -11.04
N PHE A 135 40.00 -5.44 -10.20
CA PHE A 135 41.24 -4.76 -9.79
C PHE A 135 42.23 -4.51 -10.94
N LEU A 136 42.08 -5.24 -12.05
CA LEU A 136 42.88 -5.01 -13.26
C LEU A 136 42.30 -3.88 -14.12
N HIS A 137 41.05 -3.48 -13.90
CA HIS A 137 40.37 -2.50 -14.73
C HIS A 137 40.71 -1.07 -14.28
N VAL A 138 41.82 -0.53 -14.78
CA VAL A 138 42.32 0.81 -14.40
C VAL A 138 42.80 1.55 -15.63
N THR A 139 42.19 2.71 -15.90
CA THR A 139 42.51 3.54 -17.07
C THR A 139 43.44 4.70 -16.67
N LEU A 140 44.76 4.52 -16.78
CA LEU A 140 45.74 5.58 -16.48
C LEU A 140 45.96 6.54 -17.66
N LYS A 141 46.00 7.86 -17.40
CA LYS A 141 46.42 8.87 -18.38
C LYS A 141 47.81 9.39 -18.06
N THR A 142 48.70 9.40 -19.05
CA THR A 142 50.09 9.87 -18.88
C THR A 142 50.23 11.39 -18.82
N THR A 143 49.21 12.14 -19.24
CA THR A 143 49.27 13.61 -19.36
C THR A 143 48.60 14.36 -18.21
N GLN A 144 47.82 13.69 -17.37
CA GLN A 144 46.97 14.31 -16.35
C GLN A 144 47.04 13.53 -15.04
N ARG A 145 47.31 14.22 -13.92
CA ARG A 145 47.32 13.61 -12.59
C ARG A 145 45.94 13.46 -11.98
N VAL A 146 45.01 14.34 -12.32
CA VAL A 146 43.59 14.27 -11.91
C VAL A 146 42.73 14.41 -13.14
N TYR A 147 41.79 13.49 -13.33
CA TYR A 147 40.90 13.49 -14.50
C TYR A 147 39.65 12.68 -14.22
N GLU A 148 38.62 12.93 -15.03
CA GLU A 148 37.36 12.21 -15.00
C GLU A 148 37.11 11.54 -16.35
N LEU A 149 36.40 10.40 -16.32
CA LEU A 149 35.86 9.75 -17.52
C LEU A 149 34.66 8.88 -17.17
N ASN A 150 33.94 8.44 -18.20
CA ASN A 150 32.96 7.36 -18.06
C ASN A 150 33.61 6.06 -18.51
N GLU A 151 33.56 5.03 -17.67
CA GLU A 151 34.13 3.72 -17.98
C GLU A 151 33.23 2.57 -17.53
N LEU A 152 33.46 1.41 -18.14
CA LEU A 152 32.77 0.18 -17.80
C LEU A 152 33.42 -0.46 -16.58
N GLY A 153 32.67 -0.68 -15.52
CA GLY A 153 33.06 -1.51 -14.39
C GLY A 153 31.99 -2.54 -14.05
N ILE A 154 32.14 -3.17 -12.88
CA ILE A 154 31.17 -4.16 -12.40
C ILE A 154 29.75 -3.60 -12.20
N HIS A 155 29.66 -2.31 -11.86
CA HIS A 155 28.40 -1.58 -11.66
C HIS A 155 27.76 -1.07 -12.96
N GLY A 156 28.42 -1.26 -14.11
CA GLY A 156 27.99 -0.78 -15.42
C GLY A 156 28.87 0.36 -15.94
N VAL A 157 28.32 1.24 -16.79
CA VAL A 157 29.05 2.39 -17.34
C VAL A 157 28.79 3.61 -16.46
N CYS A 158 29.75 3.95 -15.60
CA CYS A 158 29.60 4.95 -14.55
C CYS A 158 30.65 6.06 -14.68
N HIS A 159 30.38 7.18 -14.03
CA HIS A 159 31.31 8.31 -13.96
C HIS A 159 32.37 8.05 -12.89
N SER A 160 33.64 8.20 -13.28
CA SER A 160 34.80 7.86 -12.46
C SER A 160 35.81 9.00 -12.43
N ALA A 161 36.24 9.37 -11.22
CA ALA A 161 37.25 10.39 -10.96
C ALA A 161 38.56 9.73 -10.49
N TYR A 162 39.66 10.09 -11.12
CA TYR A 162 41.00 9.57 -10.84
C TYR A 162 41.91 10.63 -10.22
N ALA A 163 42.77 10.20 -9.30
CA ALA A 163 43.91 10.95 -8.80
C ALA A 163 45.15 10.03 -8.76
N VAL A 164 46.23 10.48 -9.39
CA VAL A 164 47.49 9.75 -9.52
C VAL A 164 48.60 10.52 -8.83
N GLU A 165 49.25 9.87 -7.87
CA GLU A 165 50.39 10.37 -7.12
C GLU A 165 51.60 9.49 -7.40
N GLU A 166 52.77 10.10 -7.59
CA GLU A 166 54.00 9.38 -7.90
C GLU A 166 54.98 9.53 -6.73
N ASN A 167 55.43 8.41 -6.19
CA ASN A 167 56.54 8.37 -5.24
C ASN A 167 57.83 8.05 -6.00
N THR A 168 58.58 9.11 -6.30
CA THR A 168 59.84 9.03 -7.06
C THR A 168 60.96 8.28 -6.32
N ALA A 169 60.89 8.15 -4.99
CA ALA A 169 61.89 7.44 -4.20
C ALA A 169 61.79 5.91 -4.36
N ASP A 170 60.55 5.39 -4.38
CA ASP A 170 60.28 3.94 -4.41
C ASP A 170 59.87 3.42 -5.80
N LYS A 171 59.79 4.31 -6.82
CA LYS A 171 59.25 4.02 -8.16
C LYS A 171 57.84 3.40 -8.10
N GLU A 172 57.03 3.88 -7.16
CA GLU A 172 55.64 3.46 -6.97
C GLU A 172 54.68 4.58 -7.38
N LEU A 173 53.60 4.17 -8.05
CA LEU A 173 52.46 5.02 -8.40
C LEU A 173 51.28 4.66 -7.48
N TYR A 174 50.73 5.66 -6.81
CA TYR A 174 49.51 5.55 -6.03
C TYR A 174 48.34 6.10 -6.84
N VAL A 175 47.36 5.26 -7.12
CA VAL A 175 46.19 5.62 -7.93
C VAL A 175 44.95 5.50 -7.06
N THR A 176 44.19 6.58 -6.96
CA THR A 176 42.85 6.57 -6.36
C THR A 176 41.83 6.77 -7.45
N GLN A 177 40.79 5.93 -7.45
CA GLN A 177 39.63 6.05 -8.32
C GLN A 177 38.37 6.10 -7.45
N VAL A 178 37.49 7.05 -7.71
CA VAL A 178 36.18 7.13 -7.05
C VAL A 178 35.10 7.04 -8.13
N VAL A 179 34.16 6.11 -7.95
CA VAL A 179 33.07 5.89 -8.90
C VAL A 179 31.75 6.29 -8.26
N ASP A 180 31.01 7.17 -8.95
CA ASP A 180 29.63 7.51 -8.60
C ASP A 180 28.68 6.45 -9.18
N ILE A 181 28.23 5.53 -8.32
CA ILE A 181 27.33 4.45 -8.73
C ILE A 181 25.86 4.93 -8.79
N SER A 182 25.56 6.06 -8.15
CA SER A 182 24.22 6.64 -8.20
C SER A 182 23.88 7.12 -9.61
N ASN A 183 24.85 7.72 -10.33
CA ASN A 183 24.64 8.36 -11.63
C ASN A 183 25.34 7.65 -12.81
N CYS A 184 25.11 6.34 -12.98
CA CYS A 184 25.63 5.60 -14.13
C CYS A 184 24.79 5.81 -15.40
N ILE A 185 25.44 5.91 -16.57
CA ILE A 185 24.80 5.96 -17.89
C ILE A 185 24.07 4.65 -18.18
N GLN A 186 24.76 3.53 -17.91
CA GLN A 186 24.20 2.19 -17.99
C GLN A 186 24.41 1.52 -16.64
N LYS A 187 23.36 1.44 -15.82
CA LYS A 187 23.44 0.89 -14.47
C LYS A 187 23.18 -0.61 -14.47
N ALA A 188 24.04 -1.38 -13.82
CA ALA A 188 23.80 -2.79 -13.54
C ALA A 188 22.86 -2.93 -12.33
N ALA A 189 21.57 -2.66 -12.51
CA ALA A 189 20.57 -2.76 -11.44
C ALA A 189 19.27 -3.40 -11.93
N VAL A 190 18.53 -4.00 -11.00
CA VAL A 190 17.22 -4.63 -11.27
C VAL A 190 16.17 -3.97 -10.40
N TYR A 191 15.03 -3.65 -11.02
CA TYR A 191 13.83 -3.19 -10.32
C TYR A 191 12.67 -4.13 -10.65
N SER A 192 12.01 -4.67 -9.63
CA SER A 192 10.84 -5.54 -9.79
C SER A 192 9.71 -5.14 -8.83
N GLY A 193 8.47 -5.35 -9.27
CA GLY A 193 7.26 -5.16 -8.44
C GLY A 193 6.80 -3.71 -8.23
N MET A 194 7.47 -2.73 -8.82
CA MET A 194 7.15 -1.31 -8.63
C MET A 194 6.59 -0.60 -9.87
N THR A 195 6.28 -1.33 -10.94
CA THR A 195 5.88 -0.74 -12.23
C THR A 195 4.59 0.08 -12.17
N LEU A 196 3.65 -0.30 -11.30
CA LEU A 196 2.39 0.42 -11.08
C LEU A 196 2.52 1.59 -10.08
N ALA A 197 3.67 1.71 -9.41
CA ALA A 197 4.01 2.86 -8.58
C ALA A 197 4.83 3.85 -9.42
N GLU A 198 4.20 4.92 -9.86
CA GLU A 198 4.82 5.94 -10.70
C GLU A 198 5.92 6.67 -9.94
N GLU A 199 7.02 6.98 -10.63
CA GLU A 199 8.13 7.70 -10.05
C GLU A 199 7.83 9.21 -9.97
N SER A 200 8.01 9.79 -8.78
CA SER A 200 7.86 11.23 -8.53
C SER A 200 9.22 11.89 -8.46
N LYS A 201 9.59 12.61 -9.53
CA LYS A 201 10.84 13.41 -9.59
C LYS A 201 10.93 14.41 -8.44
N ASN A 202 9.84 15.12 -8.14
CA ASN A 202 9.80 16.10 -7.06
C ASN A 202 10.02 15.44 -5.68
N SER A 203 9.45 14.26 -5.45
CA SER A 203 9.65 13.53 -4.21
C SER A 203 11.09 13.01 -4.08
N LYS A 204 11.71 12.53 -5.16
CA LYS A 204 13.12 12.13 -5.18
C LYS A 204 14.07 13.30 -4.94
N GLN A 205 13.78 14.48 -5.47
CA GLN A 205 14.55 15.69 -5.20
C GLN A 205 14.54 16.09 -3.73
N ARG A 206 13.47 15.76 -2.98
CA ARG A 206 13.40 16.02 -1.53
C ARG A 206 14.35 15.09 -0.76
N GLY A 207 14.42 13.82 -1.14
CA GLY A 207 15.40 12.88 -0.59
C GLY A 207 15.55 11.62 -1.46
N GLU A 208 16.76 11.40 -1.99
CA GLU A 208 17.11 10.16 -2.70
C GLU A 208 17.36 9.04 -1.68
N ASN A 209 16.72 7.89 -1.90
CA ASN A 209 16.65 6.84 -0.88
C ASN A 209 17.85 5.88 -0.91
N VAL A 210 18.59 5.82 -2.03
CA VAL A 210 19.76 4.97 -2.20
C VAL A 210 20.94 5.80 -2.71
N ILE A 211 22.03 5.80 -1.95
CA ILE A 211 23.29 6.42 -2.36
C ILE A 211 24.38 5.35 -2.29
N ALA A 212 25.09 5.16 -3.40
CA ALA A 212 26.16 4.17 -3.48
C ALA A 212 27.41 4.79 -4.13
N THR A 213 28.57 4.56 -3.48
CA THR A 213 29.87 5.02 -3.98
C THR A 213 30.92 3.95 -3.69
N VAL A 214 31.92 3.85 -4.57
CA VAL A 214 33.09 3.00 -4.36
C VAL A 214 34.36 3.80 -4.56
N LYS A 215 35.32 3.61 -3.66
CA LYS A 215 36.68 4.09 -3.77
C LYS A 215 37.59 2.89 -4.02
N TYR A 216 38.34 2.93 -5.11
CA TYR A 216 39.46 2.03 -5.36
C TYR A 216 40.79 2.74 -5.08
N ALA A 217 41.75 2.02 -4.53
CA ALA A 217 43.11 2.49 -4.34
C ALA A 217 44.09 1.41 -4.81
N TYR A 218 45.11 1.83 -5.57
CA TYR A 218 46.09 0.94 -6.17
C TYR A 218 47.50 1.42 -5.86
N THR A 219 48.40 0.47 -5.65
CA THR A 219 49.86 0.68 -5.67
C THR A 219 50.41 -0.06 -6.88
N VAL A 220 51.04 0.66 -7.78
CA VAL A 220 51.58 0.13 -9.04
C VAL A 220 53.09 0.36 -9.06
N ASN A 221 53.86 -0.72 -9.19
CA ASN A 221 55.31 -0.62 -9.32
C ASN A 221 55.67 -0.60 -10.80
N SER A 222 56.47 0.38 -11.20
CA SER A 222 56.93 0.53 -12.58
C SER A 222 58.00 -0.53 -12.91
N THR A 223 57.80 -1.29 -13.99
CA THR A 223 58.80 -2.24 -14.51
C THR A 223 59.15 -1.91 -15.96
N ASP A 224 60.24 -2.47 -16.47
CA ASP A 224 60.69 -2.30 -17.88
C ASP A 224 59.64 -2.74 -18.91
N THR A 225 58.66 -3.56 -18.50
CA THR A 225 57.57 -4.06 -19.35
C THR A 225 56.22 -3.37 -19.11
N GLY A 226 56.14 -2.42 -18.17
CA GLY A 226 54.93 -1.70 -17.75
C GLY A 226 54.66 -1.75 -16.24
N GLY A 227 53.58 -1.15 -15.76
CA GLY A 227 53.22 -1.13 -14.33
C GLY A 227 52.64 -2.46 -13.86
N VAL A 228 53.08 -2.97 -12.70
CA VAL A 228 52.50 -4.16 -12.04
C VAL A 228 51.78 -3.72 -10.77
N ILE A 229 50.50 -4.10 -10.64
CA ILE A 229 49.72 -3.82 -9.43
C ILE A 229 50.22 -4.72 -8.30
N THR A 230 50.82 -4.11 -7.27
CA THR A 230 51.33 -4.81 -6.09
C THR A 230 50.30 -4.87 -4.97
N LYS A 231 49.49 -3.81 -4.85
CA LYS A 231 48.36 -3.74 -3.91
C LYS A 231 47.16 -3.11 -4.59
N ALA A 232 45.98 -3.63 -4.32
CA ALA A 232 44.71 -3.00 -4.68
C ALA A 232 43.72 -3.15 -3.54
N SER A 233 43.06 -2.06 -3.17
CA SER A 233 41.95 -2.09 -2.22
C SER A 233 40.72 -1.40 -2.78
N ALA A 234 39.55 -1.82 -2.33
CA ALA A 234 38.27 -1.18 -2.61
C ALA A 234 37.52 -0.96 -1.31
N GLU A 235 36.89 0.20 -1.16
CA GLU A 235 35.91 0.46 -0.12
C GLU A 235 34.64 1.02 -0.77
N GLU A 236 33.57 0.24 -0.69
CA GLU A 236 32.25 0.59 -1.20
C GLU A 236 31.26 0.75 -0.06
N ARG A 237 30.37 1.72 -0.20
CA ARG A 237 29.30 1.99 0.77
C ARG A 237 27.98 2.17 0.04
N HIS A 238 26.98 1.41 0.45
CA HIS A 238 25.58 1.63 0.10
C HIS A 238 24.85 2.16 1.34
N HIS A 239 24.24 3.31 1.20
CA HIS A 239 23.37 3.90 2.20
C HIS A 239 21.93 3.84 1.71
N PHE A 240 21.08 3.19 2.51
CA PHE A 240 19.64 3.21 2.28
C PHE A 240 18.94 4.02 3.37
N SER A 241 18.20 5.02 2.92
CA SER A 241 17.38 5.92 3.73
C SER A 241 15.91 5.72 3.36
N PRO A 242 15.11 5.01 4.17
CA PRO A 242 13.68 4.84 3.90
C PRO A 242 12.87 6.15 4.05
N PHE A 243 13.47 7.17 4.66
CA PHE A 243 12.87 8.46 5.03
C PHE A 243 13.78 9.63 4.58
N ASN A 244 13.29 10.87 4.67
CA ASN A 244 14.01 12.07 4.20
C ASN A 244 15.21 12.45 5.06
N VAL A 245 15.07 12.24 6.37
CA VAL A 245 16.01 12.78 7.36
C VAL A 245 17.33 12.02 7.28
N LYS A 246 18.43 12.77 7.15
CA LYS A 246 19.80 12.29 6.86
C LYS A 246 20.50 11.54 8.02
N GLY A 247 19.73 10.86 8.87
CA GLY A 247 20.26 9.97 9.89
C GLY A 247 19.31 8.80 10.13
N GLY A 248 19.84 7.68 10.64
CA GLY A 248 19.09 6.44 10.70
C GLY A 248 19.17 5.60 9.43
N ASN A 249 20.26 5.66 8.66
CA ASN A 249 20.41 4.84 7.46
C ASN A 249 20.77 3.39 7.81
N THR A 250 20.42 2.47 6.92
CA THR A 250 21.09 1.16 6.89
C THR A 250 22.29 1.24 5.97
N LYS A 251 23.37 0.55 6.34
CA LYS A 251 24.66 0.62 5.65
C LYS A 251 25.10 -0.79 5.24
N VAL A 252 25.43 -0.93 3.96
CA VAL A 252 26.23 -2.05 3.47
C VAL A 252 27.62 -1.52 3.17
N LYS A 253 28.65 -2.10 3.80
CA LYS A 253 30.05 -1.79 3.53
C LYS A 253 30.68 -3.02 2.88
N ALA A 254 31.16 -2.90 1.64
CA ALA A 254 31.96 -3.93 1.00
C ALA A 254 33.41 -3.45 0.90
N THR A 255 34.35 -4.29 1.32
CA THR A 255 35.79 -4.01 1.23
C THR A 255 36.51 -5.14 0.55
N ARG A 256 37.47 -4.80 -0.30
CA ARG A 256 38.33 -5.74 -1.00
C ARG A 256 39.78 -5.38 -0.74
N ASN A 257 40.63 -6.35 -0.47
CA ASN A 257 42.08 -6.20 -0.39
C ASN A 257 42.74 -7.28 -1.24
N ILE A 258 43.65 -6.87 -2.13
CA ILE A 258 44.44 -7.74 -3.00
C ILE A 258 45.91 -7.36 -2.86
N VAL A 259 46.76 -8.35 -2.61
CA VAL A 259 48.21 -8.16 -2.43
C VAL A 259 48.98 -9.16 -3.26
N LEU A 260 49.95 -8.69 -4.03
CA LEU A 260 50.87 -9.53 -4.80
C LEU A 260 51.81 -10.28 -3.86
N LEU A 261 51.86 -11.61 -3.98
CA LEU A 261 52.73 -12.48 -3.19
C LEU A 261 54.03 -12.80 -3.92
N LYS A 262 53.93 -13.24 -5.18
CA LYS A 262 55.09 -13.64 -5.99
C LYS A 262 54.86 -13.44 -7.48
N VAL A 263 55.95 -13.19 -8.20
CA VAL A 263 56.01 -13.17 -9.66
C VAL A 263 57.01 -14.22 -10.12
N MET A 264 56.58 -15.14 -10.99
CA MET A 264 57.39 -16.25 -11.49
C MET A 264 57.41 -16.23 -13.03
N ASN A 265 58.38 -16.92 -13.64
CA ASN A 265 58.33 -17.18 -15.08
C ASN A 265 57.30 -18.29 -15.37
N THR A 266 56.55 -18.15 -16.47
CA THR A 266 55.58 -19.16 -16.91
C THR A 266 56.32 -20.36 -17.51
N ILE A 267 56.05 -21.56 -17.00
CA ILE A 267 56.64 -22.82 -17.47
C ILE A 267 55.54 -23.65 -18.14
N GLY A 268 55.71 -23.94 -19.44
CA GLY A 268 54.73 -24.70 -20.24
C GLY A 268 53.52 -23.89 -20.71
N LYS A 269 52.72 -24.46 -21.62
CA LYS A 269 51.42 -23.89 -22.03
C LYS A 269 50.35 -24.29 -21.00
N PRO A 270 49.61 -23.33 -20.40
CA PRO A 270 48.52 -23.66 -19.49
C PRO A 270 47.43 -24.46 -20.21
N VAL A 271 46.91 -25.51 -19.59
CA VAL A 271 45.78 -26.27 -20.14
C VAL A 271 44.50 -25.46 -19.91
N THR A 272 43.95 -24.92 -20.98
CA THR A 272 42.62 -24.30 -20.97
C THR A 272 41.60 -25.39 -21.35
N GLY A 273 40.67 -25.71 -20.45
CA GLY A 273 39.55 -26.60 -20.78
C GLY A 273 38.60 -25.99 -21.82
N HIS A 274 37.51 -26.68 -22.15
CA HIS A 274 36.46 -26.10 -22.98
C HIS A 274 35.76 -24.96 -22.23
N VAL A 275 36.00 -23.72 -22.67
CA VAL A 275 35.44 -22.49 -22.09
C VAL A 275 34.55 -21.77 -23.09
N LYS A 276 33.50 -21.10 -22.59
CA LYS A 276 32.60 -20.24 -23.36
C LYS A 276 32.58 -18.84 -22.77
N SER A 277 32.41 -17.83 -23.64
CA SER A 277 32.22 -16.44 -23.20
C SER A 277 31.00 -16.31 -22.30
N ARG A 278 31.20 -15.56 -21.21
CA ARG A 278 30.17 -15.13 -20.26
C ARG A 278 30.01 -13.61 -20.28
N GLY A 279 30.67 -12.92 -21.21
CA GLY A 279 30.65 -11.46 -21.38
C GLY A 279 31.69 -10.72 -20.54
N ASN A 280 31.54 -9.40 -20.51
CA ASN A 280 32.43 -8.46 -19.84
C ASN A 280 32.30 -8.42 -18.29
N LEU A 281 32.99 -7.47 -17.66
CA LEU A 281 33.00 -7.24 -16.21
C LEU A 281 31.66 -6.78 -15.63
N MET A 282 30.77 -6.19 -16.43
CA MET A 282 29.47 -5.74 -15.93
C MET A 282 28.70 -6.92 -15.36
N TYR A 283 28.20 -6.76 -14.14
CA TYR A 283 27.43 -7.77 -13.44
C TYR A 283 26.29 -8.32 -14.30
N LYS A 284 26.09 -9.64 -14.27
CA LYS A 284 25.01 -10.31 -15.00
C LYS A 284 24.02 -10.89 -14.02
N VAL A 285 22.79 -10.40 -14.10
CA VAL A 285 21.66 -10.87 -13.32
C VAL A 285 21.20 -12.21 -13.89
N GLU A 286 20.82 -13.16 -13.02
CA GLU A 286 20.15 -14.38 -13.47
C GLU A 286 18.78 -14.07 -14.08
N LYS A 287 18.35 -14.88 -15.07
CA LYS A 287 17.01 -14.73 -15.64
C LYS A 287 15.95 -15.19 -14.62
N GLY A 288 14.91 -14.38 -14.44
CA GLY A 288 13.81 -14.63 -13.50
C GLY A 288 14.02 -14.01 -12.11
N LEU A 289 13.04 -14.21 -11.22
CA LEU A 289 13.13 -13.78 -9.82
C LEU A 289 14.04 -14.76 -9.06
N GLY A 290 15.24 -14.33 -8.69
CA GLY A 290 16.16 -15.07 -7.82
C GLY A 290 15.53 -15.49 -6.47
N PRO A 291 16.23 -16.23 -5.60
CA PRO A 291 15.66 -16.72 -4.33
C PRO A 291 15.12 -15.56 -3.48
N MET A 292 14.06 -15.80 -2.69
CA MET A 292 13.57 -14.79 -1.75
C MET A 292 14.56 -14.69 -0.56
N PRO A 293 14.94 -13.50 -0.10
CA PRO A 293 15.87 -13.31 1.02
C PRO A 293 15.22 -13.54 2.40
N VAL A 294 14.16 -14.34 2.44
CA VAL A 294 13.46 -14.73 3.67
C VAL A 294 13.89 -16.12 4.12
N LEU A 295 14.27 -16.99 3.16
CA LEU A 295 14.54 -18.40 3.39
C LEU A 295 15.37 -19.02 2.26
N LEU A 296 16.34 -19.85 2.63
CA LEU A 296 17.09 -20.72 1.69
C LEU A 296 16.54 -22.14 1.83
N ILE A 297 15.89 -22.67 0.79
CA ILE A 297 15.36 -24.03 0.77
C ILE A 297 16.13 -24.88 -0.23
N ASN A 298 16.46 -26.10 0.18
CA ASN A 298 16.90 -27.16 -0.73
C ASN A 298 15.73 -27.64 -1.61
N VAL A 299 15.87 -27.42 -2.92
CA VAL A 299 14.88 -27.70 -3.97
C VAL A 299 14.89 -29.15 -4.49
N THR A 300 15.61 -30.07 -3.83
CA THR A 300 15.52 -31.51 -4.15
C THR A 300 14.11 -32.06 -3.89
N ASN A 301 13.60 -32.86 -4.83
CA ASN A 301 12.26 -33.47 -4.80
C ASN A 301 11.12 -32.46 -4.50
N PRO A 302 10.97 -31.39 -5.31
CA PRO A 302 10.07 -30.29 -4.98
C PRO A 302 8.59 -30.70 -5.01
N VAL A 303 8.20 -31.68 -5.84
CA VAL A 303 6.80 -32.13 -5.99
C VAL A 303 6.25 -32.68 -4.67
N SER A 304 6.95 -33.61 -4.01
CA SER A 304 6.49 -34.17 -2.72
C SER A 304 6.38 -33.07 -1.67
N LYS A 305 7.44 -32.25 -1.53
CA LYS A 305 7.48 -31.15 -0.57
C LYS A 305 6.32 -30.16 -0.76
N ILE A 306 6.00 -29.81 -2.01
CA ILE A 306 4.89 -28.90 -2.32
C ILE A 306 3.54 -29.55 -1.97
N SER A 307 3.32 -30.80 -2.39
CA SER A 307 2.09 -31.54 -2.08
C SER A 307 1.88 -31.62 -0.56
N ASP A 308 2.92 -32.00 0.18
CA ASP A 308 2.85 -32.14 1.63
C ASP A 308 2.60 -30.77 2.29
N LEU A 309 3.31 -29.73 1.87
CA LEU A 309 3.15 -28.39 2.42
C LEU A 309 1.75 -27.82 2.17
N ILE A 310 1.17 -28.05 0.98
CA ILE A 310 -0.21 -27.63 0.66
C ILE A 310 -1.21 -28.36 1.56
N LYS A 311 -1.06 -29.67 1.76
CA LYS A 311 -1.95 -30.45 2.64
C LYS A 311 -1.89 -29.94 4.08
N HIS A 312 -0.68 -29.77 4.62
CA HIS A 312 -0.49 -29.25 5.98
C HIS A 312 -1.05 -27.83 6.12
N LEU A 313 -0.75 -26.92 5.17
CA LEU A 313 -1.29 -25.55 5.20
C LEU A 313 -2.81 -25.50 5.10
N ALA A 314 -3.40 -26.37 4.27
CA ALA A 314 -4.85 -26.48 4.15
C ALA A 314 -5.49 -26.96 5.45
N GLU A 315 -4.95 -28.02 6.05
CA GLU A 315 -5.44 -28.60 7.31
C GLU A 315 -5.29 -27.63 8.49
N ASP A 316 -4.13 -27.00 8.64
CA ASP A 316 -3.83 -26.07 9.73
C ASP A 316 -4.72 -24.83 9.72
N ASN A 317 -5.20 -24.42 8.54
CA ASN A 317 -5.88 -23.14 8.35
C ASN A 317 -7.38 -23.27 8.02
N ILE A 318 -7.93 -24.49 8.00
CA ILE A 318 -9.30 -24.73 7.54
C ILE A 318 -10.38 -24.17 8.49
N TYR A 319 -10.09 -24.07 9.79
CA TYR A 319 -11.04 -23.59 10.81
C TYR A 319 -10.66 -22.27 11.46
N HIS A 320 -9.36 -22.02 11.62
CA HIS A 320 -8.77 -20.81 12.20
C HIS A 320 -7.51 -20.47 11.42
N VAL A 321 -6.98 -19.25 11.54
CA VAL A 321 -5.68 -18.94 10.95
C VAL A 321 -4.57 -19.34 11.91
N ASN A 322 -3.66 -20.21 11.48
CA ASN A 322 -2.46 -20.55 12.22
C ASN A 322 -1.32 -19.59 11.84
N SER A 323 -1.10 -18.59 12.68
CA SER A 323 -0.09 -17.57 12.43
C SER A 323 1.35 -18.10 12.47
N ALA A 324 1.59 -19.25 13.11
CA ALA A 324 2.92 -19.86 13.19
C ALA A 324 3.39 -20.43 11.83
N THR A 325 2.45 -20.92 11.00
CA THR A 325 2.75 -21.52 9.70
C THR A 325 2.60 -20.55 8.53
N SER A 326 2.20 -19.29 8.79
CA SER A 326 2.07 -18.23 7.78
C SER A 326 3.31 -18.04 6.90
N SER A 327 4.51 -18.10 7.48
CA SER A 327 5.79 -17.98 6.75
C SER A 327 6.04 -19.12 5.74
N ASN A 328 5.38 -20.26 5.90
CA ASN A 328 5.48 -21.39 4.96
C ASN A 328 4.83 -21.07 3.60
N ILE A 329 4.00 -20.03 3.49
CA ILE A 329 3.44 -19.58 2.21
C ILE A 329 4.56 -19.10 1.27
N LEU A 330 5.53 -18.34 1.79
CA LEU A 330 6.68 -17.89 1.01
C LEU A 330 7.58 -19.09 0.62
N ALA A 331 7.72 -20.07 1.52
CA ALA A 331 8.40 -21.33 1.21
C ALA A 331 7.72 -22.09 0.05
N LEU A 332 6.39 -22.20 0.09
CA LEU A 332 5.60 -22.81 -0.97
C LEU A 332 5.79 -22.10 -2.31
N ILE A 333 5.71 -20.76 -2.32
CA ILE A 333 5.91 -19.96 -3.54
C ILE A 333 7.31 -20.16 -4.11
N GLN A 334 8.34 -20.14 -3.26
CA GLN A 334 9.73 -20.34 -3.69
C GLN A 334 9.96 -21.74 -4.28
N LEU A 335 9.35 -22.78 -3.70
CA LEU A 335 9.37 -24.13 -4.26
C LEU A 335 8.67 -24.18 -5.62
N LEU A 336 7.46 -23.62 -5.73
CA LEU A 336 6.70 -23.57 -6.99
C LEU A 336 7.49 -22.88 -8.11
N ARG A 337 8.14 -21.74 -7.82
CA ARG A 337 8.99 -21.01 -8.80
C ARG A 337 10.15 -21.84 -9.34
N LYS A 338 10.57 -22.90 -8.65
CA LYS A 338 11.68 -23.79 -9.06
C LYS A 338 11.21 -25.10 -9.70
N THR A 339 9.91 -25.34 -9.85
CA THR A 339 9.35 -26.55 -10.48
C THR A 339 9.30 -26.48 -12.02
N THR A 340 9.37 -27.61 -12.72
CA THR A 340 9.13 -27.63 -14.18
C THR A 340 7.64 -27.55 -14.51
N TYR A 341 7.28 -27.31 -15.78
CA TYR A 341 5.89 -27.39 -16.23
C TYR A 341 5.27 -28.77 -15.96
N ASP A 342 6.01 -29.85 -16.24
CA ASP A 342 5.52 -31.23 -15.98
C ASP A 342 5.26 -31.47 -14.48
N ASN A 343 6.08 -30.89 -13.60
CA ASN A 343 5.85 -30.95 -12.16
C ASN A 343 4.54 -30.25 -11.76
N LEU A 344 4.16 -29.14 -12.40
CA LEU A 344 2.89 -28.45 -12.14
C LEU A 344 1.69 -29.32 -12.55
N GLU A 345 1.78 -30.02 -13.68
CA GLU A 345 0.75 -30.95 -14.15
C GLU A 345 0.59 -32.16 -13.22
N LEU A 346 1.72 -32.71 -12.73
CA LEU A 346 1.71 -33.78 -11.73
C LEU A 346 1.07 -33.33 -10.40
N LEU A 347 1.41 -32.13 -9.92
CA LEU A 347 0.82 -31.54 -8.72
C LEU A 347 -0.69 -31.33 -8.89
N TRP A 348 -1.13 -30.86 -10.06
CA TRP A 348 -2.55 -30.72 -10.36
C TRP A 348 -3.29 -32.06 -10.29
N ALA A 349 -2.74 -33.11 -10.91
CA ALA A 349 -3.32 -34.45 -10.86
C ALA A 349 -3.44 -34.98 -9.42
N GLN A 350 -2.46 -34.68 -8.55
CA GLN A 350 -2.46 -35.10 -7.15
C GLN A 350 -3.42 -34.30 -6.25
N LEU A 351 -3.56 -33.00 -6.48
CA LEU A 351 -4.23 -32.08 -5.56
C LEU A 351 -5.66 -31.69 -6.00
N SER A 352 -5.98 -31.80 -7.29
CA SER A 352 -7.27 -31.35 -7.84
C SER A 352 -8.49 -32.14 -7.33
N GLY A 353 -8.30 -33.38 -6.87
CA GLY A 353 -9.36 -34.24 -6.35
C GLY A 353 -9.94 -33.81 -5.00
N ASN A 354 -9.26 -32.92 -4.25
CA ASN A 354 -9.75 -32.36 -2.99
C ASN A 354 -9.93 -30.84 -3.17
N ALA A 355 -11.13 -30.32 -2.87
CA ALA A 355 -11.48 -28.91 -3.10
C ALA A 355 -10.57 -27.91 -2.37
N GLU A 356 -10.11 -28.25 -1.16
CA GLU A 356 -9.21 -27.39 -0.38
C GLU A 356 -7.80 -27.39 -0.96
N HIS A 357 -7.24 -28.57 -1.23
CA HIS A 357 -5.90 -28.69 -1.83
C HIS A 357 -5.84 -28.05 -3.21
N ARG A 358 -6.88 -28.27 -4.02
CA ARG A 358 -7.07 -27.65 -5.33
C ARG A 358 -7.06 -26.12 -5.24
N ARG A 359 -7.81 -25.55 -4.29
CA ARG A 359 -7.85 -24.09 -4.09
C ARG A 359 -6.49 -23.54 -3.69
N TRP A 360 -5.83 -24.15 -2.70
CA TRP A 360 -4.49 -23.76 -2.28
C TRP A 360 -3.46 -23.81 -3.41
N PHE A 361 -3.51 -24.85 -4.25
CA PHE A 361 -2.63 -24.95 -5.40
C PHE A 361 -2.92 -23.86 -6.45
N LEU A 362 -4.19 -23.64 -6.82
CA LEU A 362 -4.56 -22.58 -7.77
C LEU A 362 -4.21 -21.18 -7.27
N ASP A 363 -4.41 -20.90 -5.98
CA ASP A 363 -4.13 -19.59 -5.39
C ASP A 363 -2.61 -19.31 -5.22
N THR A 364 -1.75 -20.33 -5.32
CA THR A 364 -0.29 -20.17 -5.16
C THR A 364 0.51 -20.41 -6.44
N VAL A 365 0.01 -21.23 -7.39
CA VAL A 365 0.68 -21.46 -8.68
C VAL A 365 0.75 -20.20 -9.54
N VAL A 366 -0.14 -19.23 -9.31
CA VAL A 366 -0.12 -17.90 -9.95
C VAL A 366 1.15 -17.10 -9.64
N GLU A 367 1.89 -17.48 -8.61
CA GLU A 367 3.17 -16.87 -8.23
C GLU A 367 4.38 -17.45 -9.00
N VAL A 368 4.15 -18.38 -9.92
CA VAL A 368 5.11 -18.77 -10.96
C VAL A 368 5.04 -17.73 -12.08
N THR A 369 6.01 -16.81 -12.14
CA THR A 369 5.89 -15.56 -12.91
C THR A 369 6.42 -15.62 -14.36
N ASP A 370 6.44 -16.80 -15.00
CA ASP A 370 6.95 -16.98 -16.36
C ASP A 370 6.04 -17.84 -17.26
N GLU A 371 6.54 -18.30 -18.41
CA GLU A 371 5.75 -19.07 -19.38
C GLU A 371 5.07 -20.33 -18.82
N ARG A 372 5.57 -20.91 -17.71
CA ARG A 372 5.03 -22.13 -17.11
C ARG A 372 3.60 -21.92 -16.61
N VAL A 373 3.30 -20.79 -15.96
CA VAL A 373 1.94 -20.52 -15.44
C VAL A 373 0.94 -20.29 -16.57
N LEU A 374 1.37 -19.64 -17.66
CA LEU A 374 0.53 -19.43 -18.83
C LEU A 374 0.20 -20.76 -19.51
N LYS A 375 1.19 -21.64 -19.68
CA LYS A 375 0.98 -23.00 -20.21
C LYS A 375 0.03 -23.80 -19.32
N PHE A 376 0.22 -23.75 -18.00
CA PHE A 376 -0.62 -24.44 -17.02
C PHE A 376 -2.08 -23.97 -17.10
N LEU A 377 -2.32 -22.65 -16.98
CA LEU A 377 -3.67 -22.09 -17.05
C LEU A 377 -4.32 -22.33 -18.40
N ARG A 378 -3.55 -22.27 -19.50
CA ARG A 378 -4.07 -22.58 -20.84
C ARG A 378 -4.59 -24.01 -20.93
N SER A 379 -3.87 -24.98 -20.37
CA SER A 379 -4.31 -26.38 -20.32
C SER A 379 -5.64 -26.52 -19.57
N ARG A 380 -5.78 -25.84 -18.42
CA ARG A 380 -7.05 -25.82 -17.66
C ARG A 380 -8.21 -25.18 -18.44
N PHE A 381 -7.94 -24.04 -19.09
CA PHE A 381 -8.94 -23.33 -19.90
C PHE A 381 -9.42 -24.14 -21.11
N LYS A 382 -8.52 -24.92 -21.74
CA LYS A 382 -8.88 -25.79 -22.87
C LYS A 382 -9.61 -27.05 -22.43
N ALA A 383 -9.26 -27.59 -21.25
CA ALA A 383 -9.93 -28.75 -20.67
C ALA A 383 -11.28 -28.41 -20.03
N GLU A 384 -11.54 -27.12 -19.76
CA GLU A 384 -12.71 -26.64 -19.01
C GLU A 384 -12.87 -27.32 -17.63
N ASP A 385 -11.76 -27.73 -17.02
CA ASP A 385 -11.70 -28.45 -15.74
C ASP A 385 -11.54 -27.52 -14.52
N ILE A 386 -11.74 -26.20 -14.72
CA ILE A 386 -11.84 -25.15 -13.71
C ILE A 386 -13.13 -24.35 -13.92
N SER A 387 -13.71 -23.83 -12.84
CA SER A 387 -14.90 -22.97 -12.94
C SER A 387 -14.53 -21.56 -13.44
N ALA A 388 -15.50 -20.84 -14.01
CA ALA A 388 -15.28 -19.46 -14.47
C ALA A 388 -14.79 -18.51 -13.35
N ASN A 389 -15.17 -18.78 -12.10
CA ASN A 389 -14.73 -18.01 -10.94
C ASN A 389 -13.27 -18.33 -10.57
N GLU A 390 -12.89 -19.61 -10.51
CA GLU A 390 -11.49 -20.03 -10.30
C GLU A 390 -10.59 -19.46 -11.40
N ALA A 391 -11.04 -19.57 -12.66
CA ALA A 391 -10.36 -19.06 -13.84
C ALA A 391 -10.14 -17.54 -13.79
N GLY A 392 -11.16 -16.77 -13.41
CA GLY A 392 -11.07 -15.31 -13.31
C GLY A 392 -10.11 -14.86 -12.22
N GLN A 393 -10.17 -15.49 -11.05
CA GLN A 393 -9.25 -15.19 -9.93
C GLN A 393 -7.80 -15.55 -10.28
N ALA A 394 -7.58 -16.71 -10.91
CA ALA A 394 -6.25 -17.16 -11.29
C ALA A 394 -5.62 -16.27 -12.38
N ILE A 395 -6.36 -15.92 -13.43
CA ILE A 395 -5.85 -15.05 -14.50
C ILE A 395 -5.55 -13.64 -13.99
N LEU A 396 -6.41 -13.08 -13.14
CA LEU A 396 -6.21 -11.74 -12.60
C LEU A 396 -4.85 -11.64 -11.87
N LEU A 397 -4.57 -12.62 -10.99
CA LEU A 397 -3.31 -12.65 -10.25
C LEU A 397 -2.13 -13.04 -11.14
N ALA A 398 -2.27 -14.08 -11.97
CA ALA A 398 -1.19 -14.54 -12.85
C ALA A 398 -0.71 -13.43 -13.78
N PHE A 399 -1.61 -12.69 -14.45
CA PHE A 399 -1.23 -11.60 -15.35
C PHE A 399 -0.65 -10.39 -14.60
N ASN A 400 -1.15 -10.11 -13.39
CA ASN A 400 -0.62 -9.04 -12.55
C ASN A 400 0.78 -9.34 -11.99
N HIS A 401 1.13 -10.61 -11.78
CA HIS A 401 2.44 -11.02 -11.22
C HIS A 401 3.42 -11.53 -12.28
N LEU A 402 2.95 -11.83 -13.50
CA LEU A 402 3.78 -12.28 -14.62
C LEU A 402 4.97 -11.33 -14.87
N SER A 403 6.11 -11.88 -15.25
CA SER A 403 7.25 -11.09 -15.69
C SER A 403 6.87 -10.26 -16.92
N ALA A 404 7.28 -8.99 -16.93
CA ALA A 404 6.84 -8.01 -17.91
C ALA A 404 7.64 -8.10 -19.23
N GLU A 405 7.65 -9.28 -19.85
CA GLU A 405 8.43 -9.61 -21.06
C GLU A 405 7.54 -9.66 -22.32
N PRO A 406 8.01 -9.15 -23.48
CA PRO A 406 7.28 -9.20 -24.75
C PRO A 406 6.78 -10.59 -25.15
N GLU A 407 7.61 -11.60 -24.96
CA GLU A 407 7.32 -13.00 -25.32
C GLU A 407 6.16 -13.56 -24.49
N LEU A 408 6.08 -13.19 -23.21
CA LEU A 408 5.02 -13.62 -22.30
C LEU A 408 3.70 -12.89 -22.60
N ALA A 409 3.76 -11.61 -22.95
CA ALA A 409 2.58 -10.85 -23.40
C ALA A 409 2.02 -11.38 -24.74
N GLU A 410 2.88 -11.87 -25.63
CA GLU A 410 2.46 -12.55 -26.86
C GLU A 410 1.73 -13.87 -26.55
N MET A 411 2.28 -14.68 -25.65
CA MET A 411 1.65 -15.94 -25.22
C MET A 411 0.29 -15.69 -24.53
N ALA A 412 0.17 -14.64 -23.72
CA ALA A 412 -1.06 -14.29 -23.02
C ALA A 412 -2.23 -13.93 -23.96
N LYS A 413 -1.99 -13.59 -25.24
CA LYS A 413 -3.05 -13.30 -26.22
C LYS A 413 -4.00 -14.46 -26.46
N GLU A 414 -3.50 -15.69 -26.33
CA GLU A 414 -4.30 -16.88 -26.62
C GLU A 414 -5.59 -16.91 -25.78
N PHE A 415 -5.53 -16.42 -24.54
CA PHE A 415 -6.68 -16.33 -23.63
C PHE A 415 -7.80 -15.41 -24.14
N LEU A 416 -7.53 -14.45 -25.02
CA LEU A 416 -8.55 -13.62 -25.66
C LEU A 416 -9.38 -14.40 -26.71
N THR A 417 -8.89 -15.55 -27.16
CA THR A 417 -9.48 -16.34 -28.24
C THR A 417 -10.12 -17.64 -27.77
N ILE A 418 -9.70 -18.18 -26.60
CA ILE A 418 -10.25 -19.41 -26.04
C ILE A 418 -11.76 -19.28 -25.77
N HIS A 419 -12.54 -20.27 -26.20
CA HIS A 419 -13.99 -20.29 -26.03
C HIS A 419 -14.42 -20.19 -24.56
N PHE A 420 -13.78 -20.95 -23.67
CA PHE A 420 -14.05 -20.94 -22.23
C PHE A 420 -13.91 -19.54 -21.60
N SER A 421 -12.98 -18.68 -22.08
CA SER A 421 -12.87 -17.30 -21.61
C SER A 421 -14.16 -16.48 -21.80
N LYS A 422 -14.98 -16.85 -22.79
CA LYS A 422 -16.26 -16.22 -23.13
C LYS A 422 -17.47 -16.95 -22.55
N SER A 423 -17.25 -18.02 -21.78
CA SER A 423 -18.33 -18.81 -21.15
C SER A 423 -19.15 -18.01 -20.13
N HIS A 424 -18.54 -17.00 -19.50
CA HIS A 424 -19.18 -16.13 -18.52
C HIS A 424 -18.70 -14.68 -18.69
N PHE A 425 -19.62 -13.71 -18.65
CA PHE A 425 -19.28 -12.31 -18.91
C PHE A 425 -18.23 -11.74 -17.93
N LEU A 426 -18.32 -12.07 -16.63
CA LEU A 426 -17.31 -11.66 -15.64
C LEU A 426 -15.91 -12.24 -15.94
N LEU A 427 -15.83 -13.48 -16.41
CA LEU A 427 -14.55 -14.08 -16.80
C LEU A 427 -13.98 -13.36 -18.02
N TRP A 428 -14.80 -13.15 -19.04
CA TRP A 428 -14.39 -12.44 -20.25
C TRP A 428 -13.86 -11.03 -19.94
N ASN A 429 -14.61 -10.27 -19.14
CA ASN A 429 -14.19 -8.94 -18.71
C ASN A 429 -12.84 -9.00 -17.97
N THR A 430 -12.69 -9.94 -17.02
CA THR A 430 -11.46 -10.10 -16.25
C THR A 430 -10.26 -10.43 -17.14
N VAL A 431 -10.43 -11.33 -18.12
CA VAL A 431 -9.37 -11.71 -19.07
C VAL A 431 -8.91 -10.51 -19.89
N VAL A 432 -9.85 -9.77 -20.48
CA VAL A 432 -9.52 -8.63 -21.36
C VAL A 432 -8.90 -7.47 -20.58
N LEU A 433 -9.42 -7.16 -19.39
CA LEU A 433 -8.89 -6.11 -18.52
C LEU A 433 -7.49 -6.45 -17.99
N SER A 434 -7.30 -7.70 -17.53
CA SER A 434 -6.00 -8.18 -17.03
C SER A 434 -4.95 -8.19 -18.14
N TYR A 435 -5.34 -8.52 -19.38
CA TYR A 435 -4.46 -8.43 -20.54
C TYR A 435 -3.99 -6.99 -20.77
N GLY A 436 -4.90 -6.01 -20.69
CA GLY A 436 -4.53 -4.59 -20.72
C GLY A 436 -3.52 -4.21 -19.64
N SER A 437 -3.71 -4.66 -18.40
CA SER A 437 -2.79 -4.39 -17.28
C SER A 437 -1.40 -5.00 -17.51
N LEU A 438 -1.32 -6.20 -18.10
CA LEU A 438 -0.06 -6.84 -18.49
C LEU A 438 0.68 -5.99 -19.53
N LEU A 439 -0.02 -5.48 -20.55
CA LEU A 439 0.59 -4.61 -21.56
C LEU A 439 1.15 -3.32 -20.96
N TYR A 440 0.44 -2.72 -19.98
CA TYR A 440 0.95 -1.54 -19.28
C TYR A 440 2.29 -1.82 -18.61
N ARG A 441 2.38 -2.91 -17.83
CA ARG A 441 3.61 -3.29 -17.11
C ARG A 441 4.76 -3.55 -18.06
N MET A 442 4.51 -4.26 -19.16
CA MET A 442 5.52 -4.54 -20.21
C MET A 442 6.01 -3.25 -20.87
N CYS A 443 5.10 -2.37 -21.32
CA CYS A 443 5.48 -1.12 -21.99
C CYS A 443 6.29 -0.16 -21.09
N ALA A 444 6.20 -0.28 -19.77
CA ALA A 444 6.96 0.58 -18.85
C ALA A 444 8.45 0.21 -18.75
N GLY A 445 8.82 -1.03 -19.09
CA GLY A 445 10.19 -1.54 -18.99
C GLY A 445 10.99 -1.58 -20.31
N VAL A 446 10.36 -1.24 -21.44
CA VAL A 446 10.97 -1.35 -22.78
C VAL A 446 10.97 0.02 -23.46
N ASN A 447 12.08 0.38 -24.12
CA ASN A 447 12.23 1.68 -24.80
C ASN A 447 11.19 1.92 -25.92
N SER A 448 10.70 0.85 -26.57
CA SER A 448 9.63 0.92 -27.57
C SER A 448 8.65 -0.23 -27.35
N CYS A 449 7.40 0.08 -27.04
CA CYS A 449 6.40 -0.96 -26.76
C CYS A 449 6.02 -1.74 -28.04
N PRO A 450 6.00 -3.09 -28.03
CA PRO A 450 5.71 -3.90 -29.22
C PRO A 450 4.27 -3.74 -29.74
N VAL A 451 4.13 -3.34 -30.99
CA VAL A 451 2.82 -3.04 -31.63
C VAL A 451 1.90 -4.26 -31.71
N SER A 452 2.44 -5.44 -32.01
CA SER A 452 1.66 -6.66 -32.16
C SER A 452 0.82 -6.95 -30.92
N THR A 453 1.30 -6.58 -29.73
CA THR A 453 0.69 -6.91 -28.44
C THR A 453 -0.62 -6.17 -28.17
N VAL A 454 -0.72 -4.89 -28.57
CA VAL A 454 -1.96 -4.11 -28.37
C VAL A 454 -3.01 -4.34 -29.45
N GLN A 455 -2.60 -4.85 -30.62
CA GLN A 455 -3.48 -5.01 -31.79
C GLN A 455 -4.83 -5.70 -31.48
N PRO A 456 -4.89 -6.80 -30.70
CA PRO A 456 -6.18 -7.43 -30.38
C PRO A 456 -7.18 -6.51 -29.67
N LEU A 457 -6.70 -5.58 -28.82
CA LEU A 457 -7.56 -4.61 -28.13
C LEU A 457 -8.02 -3.50 -29.10
N LEU A 458 -7.17 -3.09 -30.04
CA LEU A 458 -7.53 -2.12 -31.09
C LEU A 458 -8.58 -2.70 -32.04
N ASP A 459 -8.43 -3.97 -32.41
CA ASP A 459 -9.38 -4.70 -33.25
C ASP A 459 -10.71 -4.88 -32.53
N MET A 460 -10.68 -5.23 -31.24
CA MET A 460 -11.89 -5.34 -30.42
C MET A 460 -12.67 -4.01 -30.37
N ALA A 461 -11.99 -2.88 -30.15
CA ALA A 461 -12.61 -1.57 -30.18
C ALA A 461 -13.23 -1.27 -31.55
N THR A 462 -12.48 -1.48 -32.64
CA THR A 462 -12.94 -1.23 -34.01
C THR A 462 -14.13 -2.12 -34.38
N ASN A 463 -14.10 -3.39 -33.99
CA ASN A 463 -15.19 -4.33 -34.19
C ASN A 463 -16.45 -3.95 -33.40
N GLY A 464 -16.29 -3.53 -32.14
CA GLY A 464 -17.38 -3.01 -31.33
C GLY A 464 -18.07 -1.83 -32.01
N LEU A 465 -17.28 -0.88 -32.53
CA LEU A 465 -17.78 0.28 -33.27
C LEU A 465 -18.51 -0.13 -34.57
N ASN A 466 -17.96 -1.08 -35.34
CA ASN A 466 -18.57 -1.55 -36.60
C ASN A 466 -19.89 -2.30 -36.37
N LYS A 467 -19.97 -3.08 -35.29
CA LYS A 467 -21.20 -3.81 -34.89
C LYS A 467 -22.21 -2.93 -34.15
N ASN A 468 -21.84 -1.70 -33.80
CA ASN A 468 -22.59 -0.83 -32.89
C ASN A 468 -22.91 -1.50 -31.53
N SER A 469 -21.96 -2.28 -31.00
CA SER A 469 -22.09 -2.98 -29.72
C SER A 469 -21.47 -2.17 -28.59
N GLU A 470 -22.31 -1.47 -27.82
CA GLU A 470 -21.86 -0.63 -26.69
C GLU A 470 -21.07 -1.44 -25.64
N ALA A 471 -21.48 -2.67 -25.34
CA ALA A 471 -20.77 -3.53 -24.39
C ALA A 471 -19.35 -3.90 -24.87
N GLU A 472 -19.17 -4.23 -26.16
CA GLU A 472 -17.85 -4.49 -26.75
C GLU A 472 -16.99 -3.22 -26.75
N MET A 473 -17.58 -2.06 -27.10
CA MET A 473 -16.88 -0.76 -27.09
C MET A 473 -16.38 -0.40 -25.68
N VAL A 474 -17.25 -0.48 -24.67
CA VAL A 474 -16.91 -0.14 -23.27
C VAL A 474 -15.80 -1.04 -22.74
N LEU A 475 -15.90 -2.37 -22.93
CA LEU A 475 -14.86 -3.30 -22.47
C LEU A 475 -13.51 -3.02 -23.16
N ALA A 476 -13.52 -2.80 -24.48
CA ALA A 476 -12.30 -2.51 -25.24
C ALA A 476 -11.65 -1.19 -24.80
N LEU A 477 -12.44 -0.13 -24.61
CA LEU A 477 -11.94 1.18 -24.14
C LEU A 477 -11.36 1.09 -22.72
N LYS A 478 -11.99 0.34 -21.81
CA LYS A 478 -11.47 0.09 -20.47
C LYS A 478 -10.13 -0.64 -20.50
N ALA A 479 -10.01 -1.67 -21.34
CA ALA A 479 -8.78 -2.44 -21.52
C ALA A 479 -7.66 -1.65 -22.21
N LEU A 480 -7.99 -0.83 -23.21
CA LEU A 480 -7.05 0.13 -23.80
C LEU A 480 -6.60 1.17 -22.76
N GLY A 481 -7.52 1.59 -21.90
CA GLY A 481 -7.26 2.45 -20.75
C GLY A 481 -6.30 1.81 -19.75
N ASN A 482 -6.41 0.50 -19.49
CA ASN A 482 -5.42 -0.25 -18.70
C ASN A 482 -4.07 -0.29 -19.40
N ALA A 483 -4.04 -0.65 -20.69
CA ALA A 483 -2.80 -0.79 -21.47
C ALA A 483 -1.99 0.50 -21.58
N GLY A 484 -2.66 1.66 -21.72
CA GLY A 484 -2.01 2.96 -21.87
C GLY A 484 -1.01 2.99 -23.02
N HIS A 485 -1.27 2.27 -24.11
CA HIS A 485 -0.32 2.11 -25.22
C HIS A 485 -0.45 3.30 -26.19
N PRO A 486 0.64 4.01 -26.57
CA PRO A 486 0.54 5.23 -27.40
C PRO A 486 -0.22 5.06 -28.73
N LEU A 487 -0.07 3.92 -29.41
CA LEU A 487 -0.84 3.62 -30.63
C LEU A 487 -2.36 3.55 -30.44
N SER A 488 -2.84 3.37 -29.21
CA SER A 488 -4.27 3.38 -28.91
C SER A 488 -4.92 4.73 -29.17
N ILE A 489 -4.17 5.85 -29.14
CA ILE A 489 -4.70 7.21 -29.33
C ILE A 489 -5.52 7.30 -30.62
N LYS A 490 -4.99 6.84 -31.77
CA LYS A 490 -5.69 6.93 -33.06
C LYS A 490 -7.02 6.17 -33.07
N THR A 491 -7.10 5.06 -32.34
CA THR A 491 -8.33 4.28 -32.21
C THR A 491 -9.29 4.95 -31.23
N ILE A 492 -8.81 5.44 -30.09
CA ILE A 492 -9.60 6.15 -29.06
C ILE A 492 -10.25 7.40 -29.65
N LEU A 493 -9.54 8.16 -30.49
CA LEU A 493 -10.08 9.34 -31.18
C LEU A 493 -11.36 9.06 -31.99
N LYS A 494 -11.57 7.83 -32.47
CA LYS A 494 -12.80 7.45 -33.19
C LYS A 494 -14.04 7.45 -32.30
N PHE A 495 -13.86 7.42 -30.97
CA PHE A 495 -14.91 7.40 -29.94
C PHE A 495 -15.04 8.73 -29.19
N LEU A 496 -14.14 9.69 -29.45
CA LEU A 496 -14.17 11.00 -28.81
C LEU A 496 -14.97 12.00 -29.66
N PRO A 497 -15.98 12.65 -29.08
CA PRO A 497 -16.78 13.64 -29.81
C PRO A 497 -15.90 14.84 -30.23
N GLY A 498 -16.23 15.44 -31.38
CA GLY A 498 -15.42 16.50 -32.00
C GLY A 498 -14.20 16.02 -32.80
N PHE A 499 -13.82 14.74 -32.73
CA PHE A 499 -12.74 14.15 -33.54
C PHE A 499 -13.22 13.19 -34.62
N SER A 500 -14.45 12.67 -34.48
CA SER A 500 -15.04 11.69 -35.38
C SER A 500 -16.55 11.90 -35.43
N VAL A 501 -17.10 12.06 -36.63
CA VAL A 501 -18.56 12.22 -36.83
C VAL A 501 -19.34 11.03 -36.26
N LYS A 502 -18.75 9.81 -36.31
CA LYS A 502 -19.37 8.63 -35.71
C LYS A 502 -19.44 8.73 -34.19
N ALA A 503 -18.47 9.40 -33.54
CA ALA A 503 -18.44 9.53 -32.10
C ALA A 503 -19.62 10.35 -31.55
N ASP A 504 -20.09 11.34 -32.31
CA ASP A 504 -21.21 12.20 -31.92
C ASP A 504 -22.53 11.42 -31.81
N SER A 505 -22.64 10.28 -32.50
CA SER A 505 -23.80 9.37 -32.42
C SER A 505 -23.72 8.33 -31.30
N LEU A 506 -22.57 8.22 -30.62
CA LEU A 506 -22.37 7.26 -29.52
C LEU A 506 -23.00 7.77 -28.22
N SER A 507 -23.31 6.85 -27.30
CA SER A 507 -23.82 7.20 -25.98
C SER A 507 -22.77 7.98 -25.17
N THR A 508 -23.24 8.88 -24.27
CA THR A 508 -22.39 9.59 -23.30
C THR A 508 -21.50 8.63 -22.52
N ARG A 509 -22.00 7.42 -22.22
CA ARG A 509 -21.25 6.36 -21.56
C ARG A 509 -20.01 5.95 -22.37
N VAL A 510 -20.16 5.64 -23.66
CA VAL A 510 -19.02 5.25 -24.52
C VAL A 510 -18.02 6.40 -24.65
N GLN A 511 -18.51 7.63 -24.81
CA GLN A 511 -17.66 8.83 -24.87
C GLN A 511 -16.89 9.05 -23.55
N SER A 512 -17.54 8.85 -22.40
CA SER A 512 -16.93 8.97 -21.07
C SER A 512 -15.84 7.93 -20.87
N GLU A 513 -16.07 6.68 -21.27
CA GLU A 513 -15.05 5.62 -21.25
C GLU A 513 -13.89 5.90 -22.20
N ALA A 514 -14.17 6.51 -23.36
CA ALA A 514 -13.12 6.94 -24.29
C ALA A 514 -12.23 8.03 -23.68
N VAL A 515 -12.80 9.02 -22.98
CA VAL A 515 -12.01 10.03 -22.24
C VAL A 515 -11.19 9.36 -21.13
N GLN A 516 -11.81 8.47 -20.33
CA GLN A 516 -11.12 7.77 -19.24
C GLN A 516 -10.01 6.81 -19.72
N SER A 517 -10.07 6.34 -20.96
CA SER A 517 -9.02 5.51 -21.55
C SER A 517 -7.70 6.28 -21.76
N LEU A 518 -7.72 7.61 -21.68
CA LEU A 518 -6.53 8.46 -21.80
C LEU A 518 -5.72 8.57 -20.49
N ARG A 519 -6.20 8.07 -19.34
CA ARG A 519 -5.56 8.26 -18.02
C ARG A 519 -4.08 7.84 -17.97
N HIS A 520 -3.75 6.64 -18.46
CA HIS A 520 -2.36 6.14 -18.47
C HIS A 520 -1.54 6.75 -19.61
N LEU A 521 -2.22 7.21 -20.66
CA LEU A 521 -1.59 7.98 -21.74
C LEU A 521 -1.22 9.39 -21.27
N ALA A 522 -1.95 9.97 -20.32
CA ALA A 522 -1.65 11.29 -19.75
C ALA A 522 -0.28 11.31 -19.06
N VAL A 523 0.19 10.16 -18.57
CA VAL A 523 1.52 10.01 -17.96
C VAL A 523 2.61 9.74 -19.01
N ARG A 524 2.29 8.97 -20.05
CA ARG A 524 3.26 8.54 -21.08
C ARG A 524 3.47 9.55 -22.21
N ASP A 525 2.40 10.18 -22.66
CA ASP A 525 2.37 11.18 -23.74
C ASP A 525 1.47 12.36 -23.33
N PRO A 526 1.88 13.14 -22.31
CA PRO A 526 1.07 14.24 -21.76
C PRO A 526 0.72 15.28 -22.82
N ASN A 527 1.62 15.57 -23.76
CA ASN A 527 1.42 16.62 -24.76
C ASN A 527 0.30 16.28 -25.75
N SER A 528 0.29 15.06 -26.29
CA SER A 528 -0.79 14.60 -27.17
C SER A 528 -2.12 14.57 -26.42
N VAL A 529 -2.13 14.08 -25.18
CA VAL A 529 -3.35 14.02 -24.37
C VAL A 529 -3.88 15.42 -24.05
N GLN A 530 -3.02 16.38 -23.68
CA GLN A 530 -3.39 17.78 -23.44
C GLN A 530 -4.15 18.36 -24.64
N ALA A 531 -3.60 18.24 -25.85
CA ALA A 531 -4.25 18.74 -27.07
C ALA A 531 -5.65 18.14 -27.28
N ILE A 532 -5.79 16.84 -27.04
CA ILE A 532 -7.07 16.12 -27.18
C ILE A 532 -8.10 16.63 -26.18
N VAL A 533 -7.78 16.61 -24.89
CA VAL A 533 -8.75 16.93 -23.83
C VAL A 533 -9.10 18.42 -23.79
N LEU A 534 -8.19 19.31 -24.22
CA LEU A 534 -8.49 20.73 -24.38
C LEU A 534 -9.50 21.00 -25.46
N THR A 535 -9.41 20.28 -26.58
CA THR A 535 -10.37 20.40 -27.69
C THR A 535 -11.77 20.03 -27.21
N ILE A 536 -11.89 18.93 -26.46
CA ILE A 536 -13.16 18.49 -25.84
C ILE A 536 -13.65 19.52 -24.84
N PHE A 537 -12.78 20.03 -23.98
CA PHE A 537 -13.14 21.01 -22.97
C PHE A 537 -13.63 22.34 -23.58
N ALA A 538 -12.95 22.83 -24.63
CA ALA A 538 -13.25 24.10 -25.28
C ALA A 538 -14.57 24.07 -26.06
N ASP A 539 -14.99 22.91 -26.57
CA ASP A 539 -16.26 22.76 -27.26
C ASP A 539 -17.44 22.73 -26.27
N ARG A 540 -18.18 23.84 -26.21
CA ARG A 540 -19.34 24.03 -25.32
C ARG A 540 -20.60 23.30 -25.80
N THR A 541 -20.59 22.72 -26.99
CA THR A 541 -21.72 21.94 -27.52
C THR A 541 -21.75 20.52 -26.97
N LEU A 542 -20.62 20.05 -26.42
CA LEU A 542 -20.47 18.71 -25.87
C LEU A 542 -21.15 18.57 -24.50
N PRO A 543 -21.58 17.33 -24.13
CA PRO A 543 -22.20 17.09 -22.83
C PRO A 543 -21.29 17.50 -21.66
N ALA A 544 -21.88 18.11 -20.63
CA ALA A 544 -21.17 18.60 -19.45
C ALA A 544 -20.28 17.52 -18.80
N GLU A 545 -20.77 16.28 -18.70
CA GLU A 545 -20.03 15.14 -18.15
C GLU A 545 -18.70 14.91 -18.89
N ILE A 546 -18.72 14.92 -20.22
CA ILE A 546 -17.54 14.67 -21.04
C ILE A 546 -16.51 15.79 -20.86
N ARG A 547 -16.96 17.05 -20.81
CA ARG A 547 -16.10 18.21 -20.58
C ARG A 547 -15.48 18.21 -19.17
N MET A 548 -16.26 17.83 -18.15
CA MET A 548 -15.78 17.65 -16.78
C MET A 548 -14.75 16.51 -16.68
N MET A 549 -15.01 15.37 -17.30
CA MET A 549 -14.05 14.26 -17.34
C MET A 549 -12.76 14.63 -18.08
N ALA A 550 -12.87 15.33 -19.22
CA ALA A 550 -11.71 15.83 -19.96
C ALA A 550 -10.85 16.77 -19.11
N SER A 551 -11.48 17.65 -18.31
CA SER A 551 -10.75 18.51 -17.37
C SER A 551 -10.00 17.74 -16.28
N THR A 552 -10.55 16.59 -15.84
CA THR A 552 -9.87 15.70 -14.87
C THR A 552 -8.61 15.12 -15.49
N ILE A 553 -8.71 14.56 -16.70
CA ILE A 553 -7.57 13.99 -17.42
C ILE A 553 -6.53 15.09 -17.73
N LEU A 554 -6.97 16.30 -18.08
CA LEU A 554 -6.07 17.44 -18.30
C LEU A 554 -5.19 17.71 -17.08
N LEU A 555 -5.77 17.74 -15.87
CA LEU A 555 -5.02 18.01 -14.64
C LEU A 555 -4.07 16.85 -14.28
N GLU A 556 -4.37 15.61 -14.67
CA GLU A 556 -3.48 14.47 -14.51
C GLU A 556 -2.21 14.57 -15.38
N THR A 557 -2.26 15.27 -16.52
CA THR A 557 -1.07 15.54 -17.35
C THR A 557 -0.08 16.55 -16.73
N LYS A 558 -0.39 17.11 -15.56
CA LYS A 558 0.38 18.17 -14.89
C LYS A 558 0.67 19.36 -15.82
N PRO A 559 -0.38 20.05 -16.30
CA PRO A 559 -0.27 21.06 -17.35
C PRO A 559 0.53 22.30 -16.90
N PRO A 560 1.23 22.98 -17.82
CA PRO A 560 1.97 24.20 -17.51
C PRO A 560 1.04 25.38 -17.19
N VAL A 561 1.59 26.43 -16.56
CA VAL A 561 0.85 27.64 -16.15
C VAL A 561 0.09 28.28 -17.30
N ALA A 562 0.71 28.37 -18.49
CA ALA A 562 0.06 28.93 -19.68
C ALA A 562 -1.24 28.20 -20.02
N LEU A 563 -1.25 26.88 -19.84
CA LEU A 563 -2.41 26.08 -20.16
C LEU A 563 -3.51 26.17 -19.10
N ILE A 564 -3.12 26.21 -17.82
CA ILE A 564 -4.07 26.50 -16.73
C ILE A 564 -4.69 27.90 -16.88
N SER A 565 -3.92 28.88 -17.34
CA SER A 565 -4.41 30.23 -17.61
C SER A 565 -5.43 30.21 -18.76
N ALA A 566 -5.16 29.47 -19.84
CA ALA A 566 -6.13 29.29 -20.93
C ALA A 566 -7.43 28.61 -20.45
N VAL A 567 -7.34 27.62 -19.55
CA VAL A 567 -8.53 27.02 -18.93
C VAL A 567 -9.33 28.05 -18.12
N ALA A 568 -8.66 28.92 -17.37
CA ALA A 568 -9.33 29.99 -16.62
C ALA A 568 -10.07 30.96 -17.56
N GLU A 569 -9.44 31.39 -18.66
CA GLU A 569 -10.08 32.25 -19.67
C GLU A 569 -11.32 31.59 -20.31
N LEU A 570 -11.22 30.30 -20.65
CA LEU A 570 -12.34 29.54 -21.19
C LEU A 570 -13.49 29.39 -20.18
N LEU A 571 -13.18 29.25 -18.88
CA LEU A 571 -14.15 29.18 -17.79
C LEU A 571 -14.83 30.52 -17.51
N LEU A 572 -14.15 31.65 -17.67
CA LEU A 572 -14.77 32.98 -17.55
C LEU A 572 -15.93 33.15 -18.53
N GLN A 573 -15.86 32.50 -19.68
CA GLN A 573 -16.91 32.47 -20.70
C GLN A 573 -17.89 31.28 -20.56
N GLU A 574 -17.69 30.38 -19.59
CA GLU A 574 -18.54 29.21 -19.38
C GLU A 574 -19.93 29.61 -18.89
N LYS A 575 -20.97 29.02 -19.48
CA LYS A 575 -22.37 29.26 -19.12
C LYS A 575 -22.96 28.11 -18.32
N ASP A 576 -22.46 26.90 -18.49
CA ASP A 576 -22.88 25.74 -17.72
C ASP A 576 -22.26 25.78 -16.32
N LEU A 577 -23.12 26.05 -15.32
CA LEU A 577 -22.72 26.12 -13.92
C LEU A 577 -22.26 24.76 -13.35
N GLN A 578 -22.67 23.62 -13.94
CA GLN A 578 -22.16 22.30 -13.56
C GLN A 578 -20.67 22.18 -13.92
N VAL A 579 -20.34 22.50 -15.17
CA VAL A 579 -18.96 22.51 -15.66
C VAL A 579 -18.12 23.52 -14.89
N GLY A 580 -18.62 24.77 -14.78
CA GLY A 580 -17.93 25.84 -14.05
C GLY A 580 -17.64 25.48 -12.60
N SER A 581 -18.65 24.97 -11.86
CA SER A 581 -18.50 24.55 -10.46
C SER A 581 -17.49 23.41 -10.29
N PHE A 582 -17.56 22.39 -11.16
CA PHE A 582 -16.68 21.23 -11.06
C PHE A 582 -15.22 21.60 -11.29
N ILE A 583 -14.94 22.32 -12.37
CA ILE A 583 -13.56 22.66 -12.74
C ILE A 583 -13.00 23.70 -11.75
N TYR A 584 -13.78 24.71 -11.36
CA TYR A 584 -13.36 25.64 -10.31
C TYR A 584 -13.01 24.91 -9.00
N SER A 585 -13.86 23.97 -8.56
CA SER A 585 -13.59 23.21 -7.33
C SER A 585 -12.37 22.30 -7.44
N GLN A 586 -12.09 21.70 -8.61
CA GLN A 586 -10.85 20.97 -8.86
C GLN A 586 -9.61 21.89 -8.75
N LEU A 587 -9.63 23.04 -9.44
CA LEU A 587 -8.53 24.01 -9.37
C LEU A 587 -8.32 24.50 -7.93
N ARG A 588 -9.41 24.81 -7.21
CA ARG A 588 -9.36 25.23 -5.80
C ARG A 588 -8.79 24.13 -4.91
N ALA A 589 -9.21 22.89 -5.09
CA ALA A 589 -8.72 21.73 -4.36
C ALA A 589 -7.21 21.51 -4.58
N ILE A 590 -6.74 21.57 -5.84
CA ILE A 590 -5.31 21.43 -6.18
C ILE A 590 -4.49 22.63 -5.68
N SER A 591 -5.05 23.85 -5.71
CA SER A 591 -4.35 25.06 -5.23
C SER A 591 -3.95 25.01 -3.75
N ARG A 592 -4.62 24.16 -2.96
CA ARG A 592 -4.39 23.94 -1.53
C ARG A 592 -3.59 22.65 -1.24
N SER A 593 -3.23 21.90 -2.27
CA SER A 593 -2.53 20.61 -2.16
C SER A 593 -1.14 20.76 -1.55
N ARG A 594 -0.80 19.84 -0.64
CA ARG A 594 0.51 19.78 0.02
C ARG A 594 1.41 18.66 -0.50
N THR A 595 0.94 17.88 -1.47
CA THR A 595 1.73 16.76 -2.02
C THR A 595 2.83 17.25 -2.98
N PRO A 596 4.02 16.64 -2.98
CA PRO A 596 5.16 17.12 -3.78
C PRO A 596 4.90 17.15 -5.30
N ASP A 597 4.09 16.23 -5.81
CA ASP A 597 3.75 16.11 -7.23
C ASP A 597 2.80 17.21 -7.73
N ASN A 598 2.16 17.95 -6.81
CA ASN A 598 1.27 19.07 -7.14
C ASN A 598 1.93 20.43 -6.91
N GLN A 599 3.15 20.52 -6.39
CA GLN A 599 3.77 21.79 -5.99
C GLN A 599 3.74 22.90 -7.05
N TYR A 600 4.04 22.56 -8.32
CA TYR A 600 4.00 23.53 -9.42
C TYR A 600 2.56 23.80 -9.89
N LEU A 601 1.75 22.75 -10.00
CA LEU A 601 0.37 22.84 -10.45
C LEU A 601 -0.51 23.62 -9.45
N SER A 602 -0.28 23.46 -8.14
CA SER A 602 -1.00 24.19 -7.09
C SER A 602 -0.78 25.70 -7.18
N THR A 603 0.43 26.12 -7.54
CA THR A 603 0.76 27.54 -7.77
C THR A 603 -0.02 28.08 -8.97
N ALA A 604 -0.02 27.35 -10.10
CA ALA A 604 -0.78 27.73 -11.30
C ALA A 604 -2.29 27.81 -11.00
N CYS A 605 -2.83 26.79 -10.31
CA CYS A 605 -4.22 26.72 -9.92
C CYS A 605 -4.59 27.83 -8.93
N ASN A 606 -3.70 28.24 -8.01
CA ASN A 606 -3.96 29.34 -7.07
C ASN A 606 -4.26 30.65 -7.81
N ILE A 607 -3.48 30.94 -8.87
CA ILE A 607 -3.69 32.11 -9.72
C ILE A 607 -5.04 32.01 -10.44
N ALA A 608 -5.33 30.88 -11.09
CA ALA A 608 -6.59 30.65 -11.79
C ALA A 608 -7.81 30.76 -10.86
N VAL A 609 -7.73 30.22 -9.63
CA VAL A 609 -8.81 30.29 -8.64
C VAL A 609 -9.12 31.72 -8.25
N LYS A 610 -8.10 32.58 -8.05
CA LYS A 610 -8.31 34.00 -7.74
C LYS A 610 -9.06 34.73 -8.85
N VAL A 611 -8.75 34.43 -10.11
CA VAL A 611 -9.45 35.00 -11.29
C VAL A 611 -10.91 34.51 -11.35
N LEU A 612 -11.15 33.24 -11.06
CA LEU A 612 -12.46 32.59 -11.20
C LEU A 612 -13.39 32.76 -9.98
N ALA A 613 -12.84 33.13 -8.82
CA ALA A 613 -13.54 33.17 -7.54
C ALA A 613 -14.80 34.05 -7.58
N GLN A 614 -14.74 35.19 -8.27
CA GLN A 614 -15.89 36.10 -8.38
C GLN A 614 -17.11 35.43 -9.03
N LYS A 615 -16.88 34.54 -10.01
CA LYS A 615 -17.96 33.90 -10.78
C LYS A 615 -18.41 32.56 -10.17
N PHE A 616 -17.47 31.73 -9.72
CA PHE A 616 -17.76 30.35 -9.31
C PHE A 616 -17.52 30.07 -7.82
N GLY A 617 -16.94 31.01 -7.07
CA GLY A 617 -16.59 30.87 -5.66
C GLY A 617 -17.75 30.47 -4.76
N ARG A 618 -18.91 31.08 -4.99
CA ARG A 618 -20.13 30.97 -4.15
C ARG A 618 -21.09 29.83 -4.56
N LEU A 619 -20.72 28.97 -5.51
CA LEU A 619 -21.60 27.89 -5.97
C LEU A 619 -21.68 26.77 -4.93
N SER A 620 -22.90 26.39 -4.51
CA SER A 620 -23.11 25.36 -3.48
C SER A 620 -22.96 23.92 -3.99
N TYR A 621 -23.08 22.93 -3.09
CA TYR A 621 -23.02 21.49 -3.38
C TYR A 621 -24.17 20.93 -4.22
N ARG A 622 -25.14 21.77 -4.61
CA ARG A 622 -26.18 21.43 -5.59
C ARG A 622 -25.61 21.28 -7.00
N TYR A 623 -24.45 21.88 -7.27
CA TYR A 623 -23.69 21.72 -8.50
C TYR A 623 -22.62 20.63 -8.36
N SER A 624 -22.01 20.28 -9.49
CA SER A 624 -20.92 19.32 -9.57
C SER A 624 -19.71 19.83 -8.78
N LYS A 625 -19.05 18.94 -8.05
CA LYS A 625 -17.94 19.27 -7.15
C LYS A 625 -16.81 18.25 -7.23
N ALA A 626 -15.59 18.74 -7.10
CA ALA A 626 -14.43 17.94 -6.78
C ALA A 626 -13.87 18.35 -5.42
N LEU A 627 -13.65 17.36 -4.58
CA LEU A 627 -13.08 17.52 -3.24
C LEU A 627 -11.76 16.75 -3.19
N ARG A 628 -10.74 17.36 -2.60
CA ARG A 628 -9.45 16.72 -2.36
C ARG A 628 -9.05 16.95 -0.91
N LEU A 629 -8.65 15.87 -0.25
CA LEU A 629 -8.01 15.88 1.05
C LEU A 629 -6.65 15.25 0.89
N ASP A 630 -5.60 15.99 1.22
CA ASP A 630 -4.25 15.45 1.21
C ASP A 630 -3.41 15.91 2.40
N TRP A 631 -2.41 15.10 2.71
CA TRP A 631 -1.36 15.41 3.65
C TRP A 631 -0.07 14.77 3.16
N PHE A 632 1.05 15.40 3.47
CA PHE A 632 2.38 14.87 3.18
C PHE A 632 3.32 15.30 4.29
N HIS A 633 4.12 14.36 4.79
CA HIS A 633 5.11 14.63 5.81
C HIS A 633 6.51 14.55 5.21
N ASP A 634 7.23 15.67 5.27
CA ASP A 634 8.55 15.76 4.64
C ASP A 634 9.54 14.80 5.26
N ASP A 635 9.63 14.68 6.59
CA ASP A 635 10.59 13.76 7.23
C ASP A 635 10.41 12.29 6.85
N PHE A 636 9.16 11.82 6.70
CA PHE A 636 8.86 10.43 6.34
C PHE A 636 8.79 10.19 4.83
N LEU A 637 8.86 11.24 3.99
CA LEU A 637 8.57 11.19 2.54
C LEU A 637 7.29 10.39 2.21
N THR A 638 6.29 10.51 3.07
CA THR A 638 5.04 9.76 2.97
C THR A 638 3.85 10.68 3.07
N GLY A 639 2.76 10.30 2.41
CA GLY A 639 1.52 11.03 2.45
C GLY A 639 0.41 10.30 1.72
N THR A 640 -0.82 10.76 1.90
CA THR A 640 -1.95 10.27 1.12
C THR A 640 -2.74 11.42 0.53
N SER A 641 -3.39 11.15 -0.59
CA SER A 641 -4.40 12.04 -1.14
C SER A 641 -5.64 11.26 -1.51
N SER A 642 -6.80 11.77 -1.12
CA SER A 642 -8.10 11.23 -1.47
C SER A 642 -8.91 12.27 -2.23
N GLU A 643 -9.51 11.86 -3.33
CA GLU A 643 -10.32 12.72 -4.19
C GLU A 643 -11.73 12.13 -4.31
N LEU A 644 -12.74 13.00 -4.23
CA LEU A 644 -14.14 12.68 -4.45
C LEU A 644 -14.71 13.62 -5.52
N HIS A 645 -15.13 13.05 -6.65
CA HIS A 645 -15.76 13.77 -7.76
C HIS A 645 -17.24 13.44 -7.79
N LEU A 646 -18.08 14.48 -7.80
CA LEU A 646 -19.53 14.41 -7.90
C LEU A 646 -19.95 15.16 -9.16
N LEU A 647 -20.29 14.42 -10.22
CA LEU A 647 -20.77 14.99 -11.48
C LEU A 647 -22.29 14.93 -11.50
N ARG A 648 -22.92 16.03 -11.90
CA ARG A 648 -24.38 16.20 -11.96
C ARG A 648 -24.77 16.74 -13.31
N ASN A 649 -25.95 16.34 -13.76
CA ASN A 649 -26.60 16.88 -14.95
C ASN A 649 -27.96 17.52 -14.55
N GLY A 650 -28.09 18.84 -14.68
CA GLY A 650 -29.27 19.59 -14.26
C GLY A 650 -29.40 19.77 -12.74
N THR A 651 -30.64 19.83 -12.22
CA THR A 651 -30.95 20.11 -10.80
C THR A 651 -31.24 18.86 -9.95
N GLY A 652 -30.98 17.66 -10.47
CA GLY A 652 -31.28 16.40 -9.78
C GLY A 652 -30.48 16.20 -8.49
N ALA A 653 -31.12 15.64 -7.46
CA ALA A 653 -30.50 15.33 -6.17
C ALA A 653 -29.43 14.22 -6.26
N ILE A 654 -29.54 13.33 -7.25
CA ILE A 654 -28.62 12.20 -7.47
C ILE A 654 -27.52 12.60 -8.48
N PRO A 655 -26.23 12.51 -8.13
CA PRO A 655 -25.13 12.70 -9.08
C PRO A 655 -25.16 11.64 -10.19
N THR A 656 -24.96 12.04 -11.44
CA THR A 656 -24.88 11.11 -12.58
C THR A 656 -23.65 10.22 -12.47
N GLN A 657 -22.56 10.75 -11.92
CA GLN A 657 -21.34 9.99 -11.67
C GLN A 657 -20.71 10.37 -10.33
N ILE A 658 -20.24 9.36 -9.60
CA ILE A 658 -19.46 9.50 -8.36
C ILE A 658 -18.14 8.77 -8.58
N ILE A 659 -17.02 9.44 -8.37
CA ILE A 659 -15.69 8.83 -8.44
C ILE A 659 -14.96 9.12 -7.14
N SER A 660 -14.48 8.08 -6.48
CA SER A 660 -13.61 8.18 -5.30
C SER A 660 -12.28 7.52 -5.62
N LYS A 661 -11.16 8.23 -5.48
CA LYS A 661 -9.81 7.68 -5.71
C LYS A 661 -8.84 8.09 -4.62
N GLY A 662 -7.99 7.15 -4.20
CA GLY A 662 -6.91 7.37 -3.25
C GLY A 662 -5.53 7.19 -3.88
N LYS A 663 -4.53 7.96 -3.40
CA LYS A 663 -3.11 7.78 -3.74
C LYS A 663 -2.27 7.70 -2.47
N LEU A 664 -1.26 6.85 -2.50
CA LEU A 664 -0.20 6.73 -1.51
C LEU A 664 1.10 7.30 -2.10
N HIS A 665 1.64 8.33 -1.47
CA HIS A 665 2.96 8.86 -1.77
C HIS A 665 3.95 8.21 -0.81
N PHE A 666 5.00 7.58 -1.31
CA PHE A 666 6.02 6.93 -0.49
C PHE A 666 7.33 6.78 -1.26
N ILE A 667 8.47 7.08 -0.62
CA ILE A 667 9.83 6.76 -1.12
C ILE A 667 10.02 7.18 -2.59
N GLY A 668 9.78 8.46 -2.88
CA GLY A 668 9.96 8.97 -4.24
C GLY A 668 8.94 8.47 -5.27
N ARG A 669 7.87 7.78 -4.87
CA ARG A 669 6.85 7.19 -5.76
C ARG A 669 5.41 7.50 -5.34
N ILE A 670 4.50 7.30 -6.28
CA ILE A 670 3.06 7.49 -6.12
C ILE A 670 2.37 6.21 -6.58
N LEU A 671 1.66 5.55 -5.67
CA LEU A 671 0.82 4.40 -5.98
C LEU A 671 -0.63 4.82 -5.83
N GLN A 672 -1.39 4.74 -6.92
CA GLN A 672 -2.84 4.84 -6.83
C GLN A 672 -3.36 3.63 -6.05
N LEU A 673 -4.19 3.82 -5.03
CA LEU A 673 -4.68 2.71 -4.20
C LEU A 673 -5.94 2.11 -4.84
N VAL A 674 -7.10 2.32 -4.20
CA VAL A 674 -8.40 1.91 -4.70
C VAL A 674 -9.07 3.12 -5.33
N GLU A 675 -9.67 2.90 -6.50
CA GLU A 675 -10.62 3.82 -7.11
C GLU A 675 -11.94 3.09 -7.36
N VAL A 676 -13.03 3.72 -6.94
CA VAL A 676 -14.39 3.24 -7.17
C VAL A 676 -15.14 4.33 -7.92
N GLY A 677 -15.73 3.96 -9.05
CA GLY A 677 -16.63 4.85 -9.78
C GLY A 677 -18.00 4.23 -9.96
N VAL A 678 -19.03 5.06 -9.83
CA VAL A 678 -20.42 4.67 -9.95
C VAL A 678 -21.12 5.63 -10.89
N HIS A 679 -21.72 5.11 -11.95
CA HIS A 679 -22.55 5.83 -12.92
C HIS A 679 -24.02 5.47 -12.68
N THR A 680 -24.88 6.48 -12.50
CA THR A 680 -26.27 6.31 -12.06
C THR A 680 -27.31 6.88 -13.03
N GLU A 681 -26.91 7.26 -14.25
CA GLU A 681 -27.78 7.96 -15.20
C GLU A 681 -29.13 7.27 -15.42
N GLY A 682 -29.16 5.94 -15.51
CA GLY A 682 -30.39 5.16 -15.67
C GLY A 682 -31.32 5.16 -14.45
N LEU A 683 -30.85 5.53 -13.25
CA LEU A 683 -31.70 5.71 -12.08
C LEU A 683 -32.62 6.93 -12.23
N LYS A 684 -32.18 7.98 -12.92
CA LYS A 684 -32.99 9.21 -13.09
C LYS A 684 -34.35 8.93 -13.73
N GLU A 685 -34.38 8.04 -14.73
CA GLU A 685 -35.59 7.62 -15.43
C GLU A 685 -36.58 6.88 -14.49
N LEU A 686 -36.08 6.13 -13.49
CA LEU A 686 -36.91 5.44 -12.50
C LEU A 686 -37.61 6.40 -11.51
N PHE A 687 -36.98 7.52 -11.20
CA PHE A 687 -37.47 8.47 -10.18
C PHE A 687 -38.32 9.61 -10.75
N ALA A 688 -38.23 9.90 -12.06
CA ALA A 688 -38.96 11.00 -12.70
C ALA A 688 -40.49 10.79 -12.70
N ASP A 689 -40.97 9.54 -12.65
CA ASP A 689 -42.38 9.17 -12.84
C ASP A 689 -43.15 8.82 -11.55
N ILE A 690 -42.61 9.09 -10.35
CA ILE A 690 -43.23 8.70 -9.07
C ILE A 690 -43.78 9.92 -8.30
N PRO A 691 -45.11 10.16 -8.30
CA PRO A 691 -45.73 11.24 -7.53
C PRO A 691 -45.53 11.02 -6.03
N GLY A 692 -45.07 12.06 -5.33
CA GLY A 692 -44.83 12.01 -3.88
C GLY A 692 -43.45 11.48 -3.47
N SER A 693 -42.53 11.25 -4.43
CA SER A 693 -41.15 10.95 -4.06
C SER A 693 -40.47 12.18 -3.47
N THR A 694 -39.89 12.03 -2.28
CA THR A 694 -39.17 13.12 -1.59
C THR A 694 -37.71 13.24 -2.04
N GLY A 695 -37.21 12.27 -2.81
CA GLY A 695 -35.80 12.21 -3.24
C GLY A 695 -34.82 11.92 -2.10
N HIS A 696 -35.30 11.50 -0.93
CA HIS A 696 -34.49 11.27 0.28
C HIS A 696 -34.23 9.78 0.54
N PHE A 697 -34.64 8.88 -0.36
CA PHE A 697 -34.44 7.43 -0.27
C PHE A 697 -35.02 6.83 1.02
N GLY A 698 -36.16 7.36 1.47
CA GLY A 698 -36.90 6.83 2.62
C GLY A 698 -37.79 5.64 2.28
N LYS A 699 -38.43 5.03 3.29
CA LYS A 699 -39.38 3.91 3.14
C LYS A 699 -40.53 4.23 2.16
N ALA A 700 -41.01 5.48 2.13
CA ALA A 700 -42.07 5.93 1.22
C ALA A 700 -41.62 5.88 -0.24
N ASP A 701 -40.41 6.37 -0.53
CA ASP A 701 -39.80 6.31 -1.87
C ASP A 701 -39.59 4.84 -2.29
N PHE A 702 -38.99 4.01 -1.43
CA PHE A 702 -38.77 2.58 -1.72
C PHE A 702 -40.07 1.81 -1.96
N THR A 703 -41.10 2.08 -1.16
CA THR A 703 -42.41 1.42 -1.31
C THR A 703 -43.14 1.90 -2.56
N ALA A 704 -43.01 3.18 -2.92
CA ALA A 704 -43.58 3.74 -4.14
C ALA A 704 -42.89 3.16 -5.41
N ILE A 705 -41.56 3.03 -5.38
CA ILE A 705 -40.75 2.37 -6.43
C ILE A 705 -41.20 0.91 -6.60
N MET A 706 -41.21 0.14 -5.51
CA MET A 706 -41.57 -1.28 -5.57
C MET A 706 -43.02 -1.54 -6.02
N ARG A 707 -43.94 -0.60 -5.78
CA ARG A 707 -45.35 -0.70 -6.19
C ARG A 707 -45.59 -0.28 -7.64
N LYS A 708 -44.82 0.66 -8.18
CA LYS A 708 -45.08 1.30 -9.48
C LYS A 708 -44.13 0.84 -10.60
N VAL A 709 -42.93 0.38 -10.27
CA VAL A 709 -41.95 -0.05 -11.28
C VAL A 709 -42.39 -1.37 -11.91
N ASN A 710 -42.81 -1.30 -13.17
CA ASN A 710 -42.92 -2.47 -14.02
C ASN A 710 -41.50 -2.89 -14.44
N TRP A 711 -40.85 -3.75 -13.65
CA TRP A 711 -39.47 -4.20 -13.91
C TRP A 711 -39.26 -4.84 -15.31
N LYS A 712 -40.35 -5.23 -16.00
CA LYS A 712 -40.32 -5.73 -17.38
C LYS A 712 -40.21 -4.63 -18.45
N SER A 713 -40.43 -3.35 -18.12
CA SER A 713 -40.36 -2.21 -19.05
C SER A 713 -39.03 -1.46 -19.04
N LEU A 714 -38.02 -1.94 -18.28
CA LEU A 714 -36.70 -1.34 -18.26
C LEU A 714 -35.98 -1.50 -19.62
N PRO A 715 -35.27 -0.47 -20.12
CA PRO A 715 -34.48 -0.59 -21.34
C PRO A 715 -33.42 -1.69 -21.23
N ARG A 716 -33.33 -2.62 -22.20
CA ARG A 716 -32.28 -3.65 -22.21
C ARG A 716 -30.88 -3.09 -22.45
N ASN A 717 -30.79 -2.05 -23.27
CA ASN A 717 -29.53 -1.54 -23.80
C ASN A 717 -28.90 -0.42 -22.94
N LYS A 718 -29.58 0.05 -21.88
CA LYS A 718 -29.04 1.06 -20.96
C LYS A 718 -28.97 0.48 -19.54
N PRO A 719 -27.80 0.47 -18.88
CA PRO A 719 -27.72 0.06 -17.49
C PRO A 719 -28.42 1.08 -16.57
N LEU A 720 -29.07 0.58 -15.52
CA LEU A 720 -29.59 1.43 -14.44
C LEU A 720 -28.47 2.03 -13.61
N LEU A 721 -27.46 1.20 -13.34
CA LEU A 721 -26.30 1.51 -12.54
C LEU A 721 -25.11 0.80 -13.17
N SER A 722 -23.98 1.49 -13.29
CA SER A 722 -22.69 0.87 -13.61
C SER A 722 -21.71 1.19 -12.49
N ALA A 723 -20.94 0.21 -12.05
CA ALA A 723 -19.88 0.40 -11.07
C ALA A 723 -18.59 -0.22 -11.57
N TYR A 724 -17.45 0.44 -11.33
CA TYR A 724 -16.13 -0.11 -11.63
C TYR A 724 -15.21 -0.02 -10.41
N LEU A 725 -14.24 -0.93 -10.38
CA LEU A 725 -13.19 -1.00 -9.38
C LEU A 725 -11.83 -0.95 -10.10
N ARG A 726 -10.99 0.01 -9.71
CA ARG A 726 -9.57 0.04 -10.07
C ARG A 726 -8.71 -0.19 -8.84
N ILE A 727 -7.67 -0.99 -9.01
CA ILE A 727 -6.63 -1.24 -8.00
C ILE A 727 -5.30 -0.89 -8.66
N PHE A 728 -4.48 -0.07 -8.01
CA PHE A 728 -3.17 0.33 -8.57
C PHE A 728 -3.27 1.02 -9.94
N GLY A 729 -4.34 1.80 -10.14
CA GLY A 729 -4.65 2.50 -11.40
C GLY A 729 -5.14 1.59 -12.53
N GLN A 730 -5.22 0.28 -12.30
CA GLN A 730 -5.69 -0.71 -13.27
C GLN A 730 -7.13 -1.10 -12.97
N GLU A 731 -8.00 -1.05 -13.97
CA GLU A 731 -9.39 -1.48 -13.84
C GLU A 731 -9.44 -3.01 -13.80
N VAL A 732 -9.88 -3.57 -12.67
CA VAL A 732 -9.88 -5.02 -12.44
C VAL A 732 -11.25 -5.64 -12.63
N SER A 733 -12.31 -4.85 -12.48
CA SER A 733 -13.69 -5.30 -12.65
C SER A 733 -14.63 -4.12 -12.87
N PHE A 734 -15.71 -4.37 -13.61
CA PHE A 734 -16.87 -3.50 -13.68
C PHE A 734 -18.15 -4.34 -13.79
N LEU A 735 -19.25 -3.79 -13.31
CA LEU A 735 -20.56 -4.43 -13.31
C LEU A 735 -21.62 -3.45 -13.77
N ASP A 736 -22.50 -3.94 -14.65
CA ASP A 736 -23.69 -3.23 -15.11
C ASP A 736 -24.95 -3.89 -14.53
N LEU A 737 -25.75 -3.10 -13.83
CA LEU A 737 -27.08 -3.49 -13.41
C LEU A 737 -28.07 -3.13 -14.54
N ASN A 738 -28.30 -4.06 -15.45
CA ASN A 738 -29.24 -3.90 -16.57
C ASN A 738 -30.53 -4.71 -16.33
N GLN A 739 -31.45 -4.66 -17.31
CA GLN A 739 -32.70 -5.41 -17.24
C GLN A 739 -32.46 -6.92 -17.05
N ASP A 740 -31.47 -7.52 -17.70
CA ASP A 740 -31.24 -8.97 -17.65
C ASP A 740 -30.79 -9.43 -16.26
N VAL A 741 -29.89 -8.67 -15.62
CA VAL A 741 -29.46 -8.93 -14.23
C VAL A 741 -30.63 -8.74 -13.26
N VAL A 742 -31.42 -7.68 -13.43
CA VAL A 742 -32.60 -7.44 -12.59
C VAL A 742 -33.65 -8.54 -12.79
N GLN A 743 -33.89 -8.98 -14.02
CA GLN A 743 -34.78 -10.11 -14.31
C GLN A 743 -34.24 -11.43 -13.77
N LEU A 744 -32.92 -11.65 -13.79
CA LEU A 744 -32.31 -12.81 -13.14
C LEU A 744 -32.63 -12.79 -11.65
N ILE A 745 -32.41 -11.67 -10.96
CA ILE A 745 -32.72 -11.50 -9.53
C ILE A 745 -34.23 -11.73 -9.27
N ILE A 746 -35.11 -11.10 -10.05
CA ILE A 746 -36.57 -11.22 -9.89
C ILE A 746 -37.02 -12.66 -10.14
N LYS A 747 -36.59 -13.28 -11.25
CA LYS A 747 -36.89 -14.69 -11.54
C LYS A 747 -36.38 -15.58 -10.42
N SER A 748 -35.19 -15.33 -9.87
CA SER A 748 -34.67 -16.09 -8.75
C SER A 748 -35.46 -15.88 -7.44
N LEU A 749 -36.22 -14.80 -7.29
CA LEU A 749 -37.12 -14.57 -6.15
C LEU A 749 -38.55 -15.09 -6.37
N THR A 750 -38.98 -15.24 -7.64
CA THR A 750 -40.34 -15.67 -8.01
C THR A 750 -40.42 -17.09 -8.59
N ALA A 751 -39.30 -17.76 -8.83
CA ALA A 751 -39.28 -19.09 -9.44
C ALA A 751 -39.56 -20.22 -8.45
N SER A 752 -40.12 -21.31 -8.99
CA SER A 752 -40.57 -22.52 -8.32
C SER A 752 -39.44 -23.34 -7.69
N LYS A 753 -39.80 -24.45 -7.01
CA LYS A 753 -38.94 -25.34 -6.21
C LYS A 753 -37.64 -25.84 -6.88
N GLU A 754 -37.50 -25.74 -8.21
CA GLU A 754 -36.30 -26.16 -8.95
C GLU A 754 -35.16 -25.12 -8.97
N ASN A 755 -35.43 -23.89 -8.53
CA ASN A 755 -34.48 -22.77 -8.53
C ASN A 755 -33.31 -22.95 -7.54
N THR A 756 -32.11 -22.51 -7.93
CA THR A 756 -30.88 -22.56 -7.11
C THR A 756 -31.03 -21.86 -5.76
N ILE A 757 -31.73 -20.72 -5.68
CA ILE A 757 -31.95 -20.03 -4.38
C ILE A 757 -32.84 -20.87 -3.45
N TRP A 758 -33.83 -21.56 -4.01
CA TRP A 758 -34.67 -22.47 -3.25
C TRP A 758 -33.85 -23.61 -2.64
N LYS A 759 -32.92 -24.19 -3.42
CA LYS A 759 -31.97 -25.21 -2.93
C LYS A 759 -31.06 -24.65 -1.83
N ILE A 760 -30.59 -23.40 -1.95
CA ILE A 760 -29.79 -22.75 -0.89
C ILE A 760 -30.60 -22.62 0.40
N ILE A 761 -31.88 -22.23 0.33
CA ILE A 761 -32.74 -22.11 1.52
C ILE A 761 -33.02 -23.49 2.13
N GLN A 762 -33.30 -24.51 1.30
CA GLN A 762 -33.45 -25.89 1.78
C GLN A 762 -32.16 -26.42 2.44
N ASN A 763 -31.00 -26.11 1.88
CA ASN A 763 -29.71 -26.46 2.46
C ASN A 763 -29.46 -25.69 3.76
N LEU A 764 -29.84 -24.41 3.82
CA LEU A 764 -29.80 -23.61 5.04
C LEU A 764 -30.71 -24.18 6.13
N GLN A 765 -31.88 -24.73 5.78
CA GLN A 765 -32.76 -25.44 6.72
C GLN A 765 -32.15 -26.76 7.23
N LYS A 766 -31.43 -27.48 6.37
CA LYS A 766 -30.68 -28.69 6.74
C LYS A 766 -29.42 -28.37 7.57
N GLY A 767 -28.90 -27.15 7.44
CA GLY A 767 -27.62 -26.71 7.98
C GLY A 767 -26.55 -26.70 6.88
N ILE A 768 -25.91 -25.55 6.68
CA ILE A 768 -24.80 -25.37 5.74
C ILE A 768 -23.52 -25.05 6.49
N SER A 769 -22.41 -25.64 6.06
CA SER A 769 -21.07 -25.26 6.48
C SER A 769 -20.34 -24.70 5.27
N TRP A 770 -19.80 -23.50 5.41
CA TRP A 770 -19.02 -22.83 4.39
C TRP A 770 -17.62 -22.56 4.92
N ARG A 771 -16.61 -22.86 4.10
CA ARG A 771 -15.20 -22.71 4.44
C ARG A 771 -14.46 -22.10 3.26
N TRP A 772 -13.67 -21.09 3.56
CA TRP A 772 -12.93 -20.35 2.56
C TRP A 772 -11.61 -19.88 3.14
N THR A 773 -10.52 -20.38 2.58
CA THR A 773 -9.15 -20.01 2.89
C THR A 773 -8.50 -19.46 1.63
N LYS A 774 -7.74 -18.38 1.75
CA LYS A 774 -7.03 -17.81 0.61
C LYS A 774 -5.70 -17.16 1.00
N PRO A 775 -4.56 -17.71 0.54
CA PRO A 775 -3.27 -17.04 0.61
C PRO A 775 -3.13 -16.01 -0.50
N TYR A 776 -2.40 -14.93 -0.23
CA TYR A 776 -2.06 -13.86 -1.18
C TYR A 776 -0.61 -13.42 -0.98
N LEU A 777 0.12 -13.24 -2.09
CA LEU A 777 1.29 -12.37 -2.13
C LEU A 777 0.83 -10.99 -2.65
N LEU A 778 0.54 -10.06 -1.74
CA LEU A 778 0.00 -8.74 -2.08
C LEU A 778 1.06 -7.80 -2.63
N LEU A 779 2.31 -7.96 -2.20
CA LEU A 779 3.43 -7.14 -2.62
C LEU A 779 4.72 -7.96 -2.64
N GLU A 780 5.44 -7.93 -3.75
CA GLU A 780 6.85 -8.32 -3.85
C GLU A 780 7.58 -7.21 -4.60
N THR A 781 8.33 -6.37 -3.89
CA THR A 781 9.17 -5.34 -4.51
C THR A 781 10.63 -5.66 -4.27
N ARG A 782 11.47 -5.56 -5.31
CA ARG A 782 12.89 -5.87 -5.22
C ARG A 782 13.71 -4.84 -5.97
N PHE A 783 14.78 -4.38 -5.33
CA PHE A 783 15.84 -3.59 -5.93
C PHE A 783 17.16 -4.33 -5.70
N MET A 784 17.93 -4.56 -6.77
CA MET A 784 19.22 -5.25 -6.68
C MET A 784 20.31 -4.46 -7.40
N GLN A 785 21.51 -4.41 -6.81
CA GLN A 785 22.70 -3.79 -7.39
C GLN A 785 23.95 -4.55 -6.94
N PRO A 786 24.97 -4.77 -7.79
CA PRO A 786 26.20 -5.44 -7.38
C PRO A 786 27.04 -4.57 -6.45
N THR A 787 27.84 -5.25 -5.63
CA THR A 787 29.01 -4.73 -4.94
C THR A 787 30.29 -4.92 -5.76
N CYS A 788 31.38 -4.28 -5.35
CA CYS A 788 32.73 -4.44 -5.88
C CYS A 788 33.28 -5.85 -5.70
N LEU A 789 32.64 -6.70 -4.89
CA LEU A 789 32.99 -8.12 -4.71
C LEU A 789 32.21 -9.04 -5.65
N GLY A 790 31.30 -8.50 -6.48
CA GLY A 790 30.43 -9.29 -7.35
C GLY A 790 29.23 -9.91 -6.64
N LEU A 791 28.96 -9.51 -5.40
CA LEU A 791 27.78 -9.93 -4.63
C LEU A 791 26.65 -8.91 -4.79
N PRO A 792 25.39 -9.34 -5.03
CA PRO A 792 24.27 -8.43 -5.17
C PRO A 792 23.76 -7.96 -3.80
N VAL A 793 23.75 -6.65 -3.57
CA VAL A 793 22.93 -6.03 -2.53
C VAL A 793 21.49 -6.03 -3.01
N GLU A 794 20.60 -6.61 -2.21
CA GLU A 794 19.16 -6.60 -2.44
C GLU A 794 18.44 -5.83 -1.32
N MET A 795 17.54 -4.95 -1.74
CA MET A 795 16.51 -4.35 -0.91
C MET A 795 15.16 -4.88 -1.37
N SER A 796 14.45 -5.56 -0.50
CA SER A 796 13.17 -6.16 -0.88
C SER A 796 12.12 -6.09 0.22
N LYS A 797 10.86 -6.12 -0.23
CA LYS A 797 9.68 -6.08 0.63
C LYS A 797 8.70 -7.14 0.17
N TYR A 798 8.25 -7.94 1.11
CA TYR A 798 7.27 -8.99 0.92
C TYR A 798 6.08 -8.72 1.81
N TYR A 799 4.88 -8.74 1.25
CA TYR A 799 3.64 -8.64 2.01
C TYR A 799 2.75 -9.82 1.65
N THR A 800 2.65 -10.78 2.57
CA THR A 800 1.76 -11.94 2.43
C THR A 800 0.57 -11.80 3.34
N ALA A 801 -0.59 -12.26 2.88
CA ALA A 801 -1.80 -12.32 3.68
C ALA A 801 -2.47 -13.68 3.50
N LEU A 802 -2.86 -14.31 4.61
CA LEU A 802 -3.72 -15.48 4.62
C LEU A 802 -5.03 -15.10 5.29
N LYS A 803 -6.14 -15.29 4.58
CA LYS A 803 -7.49 -15.10 5.13
C LYS A 803 -8.19 -16.44 5.25
N ALA A 804 -8.86 -16.66 6.38
CA ALA A 804 -9.71 -17.82 6.60
C ALA A 804 -11.07 -17.38 7.12
N ILE A 805 -12.13 -17.88 6.50
CA ILE A 805 -13.51 -17.69 6.93
C ILE A 805 -14.17 -19.06 7.01
N THR A 806 -14.72 -19.38 8.16
CA THR A 806 -15.62 -20.50 8.36
C THR A 806 -16.94 -20.00 8.90
N ALA A 807 -18.04 -20.52 8.35
CA ALA A 807 -19.37 -20.15 8.77
C ALA A 807 -20.27 -21.39 8.70
N ASN A 808 -20.83 -21.76 9.84
CA ASN A 808 -21.96 -22.68 9.94
C ASN A 808 -23.23 -21.84 10.09
N ALA A 809 -24.27 -22.22 9.37
CA ALA A 809 -25.56 -21.54 9.45
C ALA A 809 -26.70 -22.55 9.31
N LYS A 810 -27.72 -22.40 10.16
CA LYS A 810 -28.94 -23.21 10.13
C LYS A 810 -30.17 -22.34 10.37
N ALA A 811 -31.12 -22.38 9.44
CA ALA A 811 -32.37 -21.66 9.55
C ALA A 811 -33.54 -22.59 9.92
N VAL A 812 -34.32 -22.22 10.94
CA VAL A 812 -35.62 -22.81 11.25
C VAL A 812 -36.68 -21.82 10.81
N ILE A 813 -37.57 -22.25 9.91
CA ILE A 813 -38.64 -21.42 9.35
C ILE A 813 -39.95 -22.10 9.71
N ASN A 814 -40.74 -21.48 10.60
CA ASN A 814 -41.96 -22.11 11.14
C ASN A 814 -43.03 -22.31 10.06
N THR A 815 -43.13 -21.38 9.11
CA THR A 815 -43.97 -21.48 7.91
C THR A 815 -43.07 -21.50 6.67
N PRO A 816 -42.53 -22.67 6.26
CA PRO A 816 -41.68 -22.74 5.09
C PRO A 816 -42.45 -22.29 3.84
N PRO A 817 -41.84 -21.52 2.93
CA PRO A 817 -42.51 -21.00 1.75
C PRO A 817 -43.06 -22.16 0.91
N LYS A 818 -44.29 -22.02 0.40
CA LYS A 818 -44.97 -23.07 -0.37
C LYS A 818 -44.83 -22.87 -1.87
N GLU A 819 -44.95 -21.63 -2.35
CA GLU A 819 -44.97 -21.30 -3.77
C GLU A 819 -43.96 -20.23 -4.17
N ASN A 820 -43.74 -19.21 -3.34
CA ASN A 820 -42.79 -18.14 -3.63
C ASN A 820 -41.91 -17.75 -2.44
N LEU A 821 -40.72 -17.22 -2.72
CA LEU A 821 -39.78 -16.80 -1.66
C LEU A 821 -40.19 -15.51 -0.95
N ARG A 822 -41.22 -14.78 -1.44
CA ARG A 822 -41.72 -13.58 -0.76
C ARG A 822 -42.44 -13.94 0.54
N GLU A 823 -42.97 -15.15 0.67
CA GLU A 823 -43.57 -15.67 1.91
C GLU A 823 -42.61 -15.59 3.11
N LEU A 824 -41.29 -15.64 2.87
CA LEU A 824 -40.25 -15.49 3.91
C LEU A 824 -40.27 -14.12 4.61
N LEU A 825 -40.76 -13.07 3.93
CA LEU A 825 -40.90 -11.74 4.54
C LEU A 825 -41.92 -11.74 5.68
N HIS A 826 -42.87 -12.67 5.66
CA HIS A 826 -43.93 -12.80 6.66
C HIS A 826 -43.81 -14.06 7.53
N ALA A 827 -42.71 -14.82 7.39
CA ALA A 827 -42.44 -16.00 8.20
C ALA A 827 -41.65 -15.66 9.47
N ASP A 828 -41.91 -16.43 10.52
CA ASP A 828 -41.03 -16.49 11.70
C ASP A 828 -39.78 -17.30 11.34
N ILE A 829 -38.62 -16.68 11.54
CA ILE A 829 -37.33 -17.25 11.15
C ILE A 829 -36.40 -17.22 12.35
N SER A 830 -35.84 -18.37 12.73
CA SER A 830 -34.69 -18.47 13.61
C SER A 830 -33.48 -18.87 12.80
N LEU A 831 -32.41 -18.08 12.82
CA LEU A 831 -31.14 -18.35 12.15
C LEU A 831 -30.06 -18.50 13.20
N GLN A 832 -29.56 -19.73 13.35
CA GLN A 832 -28.39 -20.02 14.17
C GLN A 832 -27.16 -19.96 13.28
N THR A 833 -26.15 -19.21 13.68
CA THR A 833 -24.86 -19.14 12.98
C THR A 833 -23.70 -19.11 13.95
N ASP A 834 -22.69 -19.90 13.66
CA ASP A 834 -21.40 -19.90 14.35
C ASP A 834 -20.28 -19.95 13.33
N GLY A 835 -19.13 -19.39 13.66
CA GLY A 835 -18.04 -19.33 12.71
C GLY A 835 -16.83 -18.55 13.20
N PHE A 836 -15.89 -18.37 12.29
CA PHE A 836 -14.64 -17.68 12.49
C PHE A 836 -14.26 -16.90 11.23
N SER A 837 -13.80 -15.66 11.40
CA SER A 837 -13.17 -14.87 10.34
C SER A 837 -11.86 -14.33 10.87
N GLY A 838 -10.76 -14.67 10.21
CA GLY A 838 -9.44 -14.21 10.61
C GLY A 838 -8.49 -13.99 9.45
N ALA A 839 -7.43 -13.24 9.71
CA ALA A 839 -6.35 -13.06 8.78
C ALA A 839 -4.99 -12.99 9.50
N THR A 840 -3.97 -13.58 8.89
CA THR A 840 -2.57 -13.28 9.22
C THR A 840 -1.95 -12.50 8.08
N GLN A 841 -1.25 -11.43 8.40
CA GLN A 841 -0.55 -10.58 7.45
C GLN A 841 0.91 -10.44 7.87
N ASP A 842 1.84 -10.91 7.03
CA ASP A 842 3.28 -10.81 7.29
C ASP A 842 3.89 -9.78 6.34
N PHE A 843 4.55 -8.78 6.92
CA PHE A 843 5.31 -7.77 6.22
C PHE A 843 6.79 -7.94 6.55
N ILE A 844 7.57 -8.31 5.53
CA ILE A 844 9.00 -8.60 5.66
C ILE A 844 9.77 -7.60 4.81
N VAL A 845 10.76 -6.92 5.41
CA VAL A 845 11.68 -6.04 4.69
C VAL A 845 13.09 -6.56 4.87
N PHE A 846 13.81 -6.78 3.78
CA PHE A 846 15.20 -7.22 3.77
C PHE A 846 16.10 -6.17 3.15
N ASN A 847 17.27 -5.96 3.74
CA ASN A 847 18.37 -5.22 3.14
C ASN A 847 19.70 -5.93 3.42
N GLY A 848 20.41 -6.38 2.38
CA GLY A 848 21.69 -7.08 2.52
C GLY A 848 22.10 -7.84 1.26
N ILE A 849 22.98 -8.83 1.40
CA ILE A 849 23.41 -9.71 0.30
C ILE A 849 22.43 -10.87 0.15
N ASN A 850 21.97 -11.13 -1.07
CA ASN A 850 21.12 -12.27 -1.39
C ASN A 850 21.65 -13.06 -2.59
N THR A 851 22.05 -14.31 -2.37
CA THR A 851 22.45 -15.25 -3.42
C THR A 851 21.72 -16.58 -3.24
N ASP A 852 21.87 -17.47 -4.22
CA ASP A 852 21.42 -18.86 -4.14
C ASP A 852 22.26 -19.72 -3.18
N LEU A 853 23.47 -19.28 -2.84
CA LEU A 853 24.39 -19.99 -1.95
C LEU A 853 24.31 -19.53 -0.49
N PHE A 854 24.16 -18.22 -0.28
CA PHE A 854 24.09 -17.62 1.05
C PHE A 854 23.36 -16.27 1.05
N GLN A 855 22.86 -15.89 2.22
CA GLN A 855 22.15 -14.63 2.49
C GLN A 855 22.70 -14.02 3.77
N CYS A 856 23.00 -12.72 3.76
CA CYS A 856 23.34 -11.99 4.98
C CYS A 856 22.78 -10.57 4.94
N GLY A 857 22.19 -10.09 6.04
CA GLY A 857 21.59 -8.76 6.03
C GLY A 857 20.79 -8.39 7.27
N LEU A 858 20.01 -7.33 7.14
CA LEU A 858 19.00 -6.92 8.12
C LEU A 858 17.61 -7.32 7.61
N GLN A 859 16.80 -7.90 8.49
CA GLN A 859 15.44 -8.30 8.19
C GLN A 859 14.46 -7.78 9.25
N LEU A 860 13.53 -6.93 8.83
CA LEU A 860 12.34 -6.59 9.62
C LEU A 860 11.29 -7.67 9.39
N ASN A 861 10.80 -8.26 10.47
CA ASN A 861 9.59 -9.09 10.46
C ASN A 861 8.49 -8.32 11.19
N SER A 862 7.34 -8.18 10.55
CA SER A 862 6.12 -7.68 11.18
C SER A 862 4.97 -8.61 10.84
N ARG A 863 4.23 -9.04 11.86
CA ARG A 863 3.09 -9.94 11.73
C ARG A 863 1.88 -9.30 12.40
N ILE A 864 0.78 -9.25 11.67
CA ILE A 864 -0.52 -8.78 12.15
C ILE A 864 -1.48 -9.97 12.09
N VAL A 865 -2.09 -10.34 13.21
CA VAL A 865 -3.10 -11.40 13.28
C VAL A 865 -4.42 -10.78 13.69
N THR A 866 -5.49 -11.14 12.98
CA THR A 866 -6.86 -10.77 13.32
C THR A 866 -7.69 -12.03 13.43
N ALA A 867 -8.53 -12.14 14.45
CA ALA A 867 -9.31 -13.33 14.75
C ALA A 867 -10.67 -12.92 15.35
N LEU A 868 -11.74 -13.21 14.62
CA LEU A 868 -13.11 -12.88 15.01
C LEU A 868 -13.98 -14.14 14.98
N PRO A 869 -14.07 -14.89 16.09
CA PRO A 869 -15.08 -15.93 16.24
C PRO A 869 -16.45 -15.31 16.54
N TRP A 870 -17.52 -15.96 16.09
CA TRP A 870 -18.89 -15.60 16.46
C TRP A 870 -19.76 -16.83 16.70
N LYS A 871 -20.78 -16.64 17.55
CA LYS A 871 -21.89 -17.58 17.71
C LYS A 871 -23.14 -16.78 18.09
N ILE A 872 -24.09 -16.75 17.16
CA ILE A 872 -25.24 -15.86 17.16
C ILE A 872 -26.49 -16.65 16.79
N GLU A 873 -27.57 -16.47 17.53
CA GLU A 873 -28.91 -16.88 17.13
C GLU A 873 -29.77 -15.64 16.89
N LEU A 874 -30.27 -15.48 15.67
CA LEU A 874 -31.15 -14.39 15.24
C LEU A 874 -32.57 -14.92 15.09
N LYS A 875 -33.53 -14.44 15.90
CA LYS A 875 -34.95 -14.79 15.75
C LYS A 875 -35.75 -13.58 15.29
N LYS A 876 -36.54 -13.77 14.24
CA LYS A 876 -37.51 -12.81 13.72
C LYS A 876 -38.92 -13.33 14.01
N LYS A 877 -39.74 -12.53 14.70
CA LYS A 877 -41.19 -12.75 14.87
C LYS A 877 -41.97 -11.84 13.91
N ALA A 878 -42.68 -12.43 12.95
CA ALA A 878 -43.29 -11.72 11.82
C ALA A 878 -44.49 -10.84 12.19
N LYS A 879 -45.29 -11.21 13.20
CA LYS A 879 -46.46 -10.43 13.64
C LYS A 879 -46.08 -9.08 14.26
N GLU A 880 -44.92 -9.00 14.90
CA GLU A 880 -44.48 -7.83 15.68
C GLU A 880 -43.27 -7.12 15.06
N TRP A 881 -42.68 -7.66 13.97
CA TRP A 881 -41.37 -7.23 13.45
C TRP A 881 -40.28 -7.20 14.54
N ASN A 882 -40.40 -8.09 15.52
CA ASN A 882 -39.51 -8.19 16.66
C ASN A 882 -38.29 -9.04 16.29
N PHE A 883 -37.08 -8.53 16.57
CA PHE A 883 -35.82 -9.20 16.33
C PHE A 883 -35.13 -9.47 17.67
N GLU A 884 -34.97 -10.74 17.99
CA GLU A 884 -34.21 -11.20 19.14
C GLU A 884 -32.85 -11.66 18.64
N VAL A 885 -31.77 -11.17 19.26
CA VAL A 885 -30.39 -11.52 18.93
C VAL A 885 -29.78 -12.12 20.17
N ASN A 886 -29.60 -13.43 20.17
CA ASN A 886 -28.94 -14.15 21.25
C ASN A 886 -27.47 -14.30 20.90
N LEU A 887 -26.62 -13.69 21.72
CA LEU A 887 -25.16 -13.80 21.62
C LEU A 887 -24.71 -14.77 22.70
N ASP A 888 -24.01 -15.83 22.30
CA ASP A 888 -23.36 -16.68 23.30
C ASP A 888 -22.16 -15.91 23.87
N PRO A 889 -22.05 -15.74 25.20
CA PRO A 889 -20.89 -15.09 25.77
C PRO A 889 -19.63 -15.87 25.43
N CYS A 890 -18.55 -15.16 25.08
CA CYS A 890 -17.23 -15.76 24.98
C CYS A 890 -16.95 -16.45 26.31
N LYS A 891 -16.51 -17.71 26.31
CA LYS A 891 -16.20 -18.44 27.56
C LYS A 891 -14.73 -18.30 27.98
N ASN A 892 -13.87 -17.96 27.02
CA ASN A 892 -12.42 -17.84 27.20
C ASN A 892 -11.95 -16.46 26.75
N ALA A 893 -10.78 -16.05 27.24
CA ALA A 893 -10.10 -14.88 26.71
C ALA A 893 -9.80 -15.09 25.21
N THR A 894 -10.24 -14.17 24.36
CA THR A 894 -10.09 -14.28 22.90
C THR A 894 -9.26 -13.11 22.39
N GLU A 895 -8.16 -13.40 21.72
CA GLU A 895 -7.34 -12.40 21.05
C GLU A 895 -8.01 -11.99 19.73
N LEU A 896 -8.33 -10.70 19.59
CA LEU A 896 -8.99 -10.15 18.40
C LEU A 896 -7.98 -9.58 17.40
N LEU A 897 -6.92 -8.96 17.90
CA LEU A 897 -5.84 -8.38 17.12
C LEU A 897 -4.50 -8.54 17.86
N SER A 898 -3.48 -9.00 17.16
CA SER A 898 -2.09 -8.85 17.60
C SER A 898 -1.19 -8.29 16.51
N VAL A 899 -0.18 -7.55 16.94
CA VAL A 899 0.89 -7.02 16.10
C VAL A 899 2.22 -7.32 16.78
N ASN A 900 3.01 -8.17 16.14
CA ASN A 900 4.37 -8.47 16.55
C ASN A 900 5.34 -7.92 15.51
N SER A 901 6.38 -7.20 15.92
CA SER A 901 7.40 -6.73 14.99
C SER A 901 8.78 -6.62 15.61
N ASN A 902 9.81 -7.06 14.91
CA ASN A 902 11.20 -6.95 15.33
C ASN A 902 12.16 -6.97 14.13
N ILE A 903 13.37 -6.45 14.33
CA ILE A 903 14.42 -6.37 13.32
C ILE A 903 15.57 -7.27 13.74
N TYR A 904 16.10 -8.03 12.79
CA TYR A 904 17.13 -9.03 13.03
C TYR A 904 18.31 -8.86 12.08
N ALA A 905 19.52 -9.13 12.58
CA ALA A 905 20.66 -9.50 11.75
C ALA A 905 20.50 -10.97 11.35
N VAL A 906 20.50 -11.26 10.05
CA VAL A 906 20.29 -12.61 9.50
C VAL A 906 21.52 -13.10 8.74
N SER A 907 21.86 -14.38 8.90
CA SER A 907 22.85 -15.10 8.09
C SER A 907 22.33 -16.50 7.80
N ARG A 908 22.38 -16.91 6.52
CA ARG A 908 21.91 -18.22 6.06
C ARG A 908 22.85 -18.74 4.98
N ASN A 909 23.15 -20.03 4.98
CA ASN A 909 23.85 -20.70 3.89
C ASN A 909 23.09 -21.96 3.43
N ILE A 910 23.25 -22.32 2.17
CA ILE A 910 22.50 -23.41 1.53
C ILE A 910 22.94 -24.81 1.97
N GLU A 911 24.19 -24.96 2.44
CA GLU A 911 24.76 -26.23 2.90
C GLU A 911 24.29 -26.60 4.31
N GLU A 912 23.98 -25.60 5.14
CA GLU A 912 23.53 -25.76 6.53
C GLU A 912 22.24 -24.95 6.76
N PRO A 913 21.14 -25.24 6.03
CA PRO A 913 19.92 -24.43 6.07
C PRO A 913 19.22 -24.45 7.44
N SER A 914 19.41 -25.52 8.23
CA SER A 914 18.93 -25.60 9.61
C SER A 914 19.72 -24.76 10.61
N SER A 915 20.91 -24.26 10.22
CA SER A 915 21.79 -23.44 11.04
C SER A 915 21.59 -21.94 10.79
N ALA A 916 20.47 -21.54 10.19
CA ALA A 916 20.14 -20.14 9.93
C ALA A 916 20.19 -19.30 11.22
N LYS A 917 21.00 -18.24 11.23
CA LYS A 917 21.20 -17.36 12.38
C LYS A 917 20.33 -16.12 12.22
N MET A 918 19.59 -15.78 13.27
CA MET A 918 18.72 -14.60 13.32
C MET A 918 18.82 -13.96 14.71
N THR A 919 19.69 -12.95 14.84
CA THR A 919 19.95 -12.26 16.10
C THR A 919 19.16 -10.95 16.15
N PRO A 920 18.36 -10.68 17.19
CA PRO A 920 17.68 -9.39 17.34
C PRO A 920 18.67 -8.24 17.24
N MET A 921 18.30 -7.18 16.51
CA MET A 921 19.19 -6.05 16.27
C MET A 921 19.59 -5.33 17.56
N MET A 922 18.67 -5.28 18.53
CA MET A 922 18.93 -4.76 19.87
C MET A 922 19.19 -5.92 20.84
N PRO A 923 20.23 -5.84 21.68
CA PRO A 923 20.49 -6.85 22.71
C PRO A 923 19.36 -6.96 23.72
N GLU A 924 19.12 -8.18 24.20
CA GLU A 924 18.25 -8.43 25.36
C GLU A 924 19.02 -8.13 26.66
N ASN A 925 19.19 -6.86 27.02
CA ASN A 925 19.92 -6.56 28.26
C ASN A 925 19.10 -6.94 29.51
N THR A 926 19.73 -7.75 30.35
CA THR A 926 19.24 -8.38 31.58
C THR A 926 19.22 -7.45 32.80
N ASN A 927 19.50 -6.15 32.69
CA ASN A 927 19.50 -5.22 33.82
C ASN A 927 19.24 -3.77 33.41
N THR A 928 17.98 -3.35 33.35
CA THR A 928 17.63 -1.91 33.40
C THR A 928 16.49 -1.71 34.38
N LYS A 929 16.81 -1.19 35.57
CA LYS A 929 15.83 -0.72 36.55
C LYS A 929 14.94 0.36 35.92
N GLN A 930 13.64 0.24 36.15
CA GLN A 930 12.65 1.27 35.83
C GLN A 930 12.99 2.56 36.58
N SER A 931 13.43 3.59 35.87
CA SER A 931 13.37 4.97 36.38
C SER A 931 13.30 5.95 35.22
N PHE A 932 12.22 6.72 35.17
CA PHE A 932 12.18 7.98 34.40
C PHE A 932 13.26 8.91 34.96
N PRO A 933 14.24 9.40 34.16
CA PRO A 933 15.19 10.38 34.67
C PRO A 933 14.47 11.72 34.86
N LYS A 934 14.64 12.33 36.03
CA LYS A 934 14.46 13.78 36.17
C LYS A 934 15.47 14.48 35.24
N TYR A 935 15.02 15.52 34.55
CA TYR A 935 15.86 16.39 33.71
C TYR A 935 17.03 16.96 34.53
N GLU A 936 18.20 16.34 34.43
CA GLU A 936 19.49 16.95 34.76
C GLU A 936 20.31 17.06 33.47
N LYS A 937 20.89 18.24 33.25
CA LYS A 937 21.77 18.54 32.11
C LYS A 937 23.06 17.71 32.26
N VAL A 938 23.24 16.71 31.40
CA VAL A 938 24.48 15.93 31.29
C VAL A 938 25.34 16.49 30.13
N PRO A 939 26.69 16.55 30.24
CA PRO A 939 27.55 17.15 29.22
C PRO A 939 27.67 16.32 27.91
N ASP A 940 27.90 17.03 26.80
CA ASP A 940 27.90 16.66 25.37
C ASP A 940 28.81 15.50 24.87
N ARG A 941 29.32 14.59 25.71
CA ARG A 941 30.36 13.63 25.27
C ARG A 941 30.11 12.13 25.44
N PHE A 942 28.90 11.70 25.79
CA PHE A 942 28.56 10.27 25.75
C PHE A 942 27.24 10.01 25.03
N MET A 943 27.33 9.30 23.90
CA MET A 943 26.20 8.81 23.11
C MET A 943 25.59 7.58 23.81
N PHE A 944 24.96 7.76 24.97
CA PHE A 944 24.22 6.65 25.61
C PHE A 944 22.86 6.50 24.92
N SER A 945 22.61 5.32 24.33
CA SER A 945 21.25 4.90 23.98
C SER A 945 20.49 4.59 25.26
N GLN A 946 19.47 5.37 25.61
CA GLN A 946 18.51 4.91 26.62
C GLN A 946 17.56 3.93 25.93
N ILE A 947 17.61 2.65 26.32
CA ILE A 947 16.61 1.68 25.87
C ILE A 947 15.32 1.97 26.62
N ILE A 948 14.30 2.43 25.90
CA ILE A 948 12.96 2.66 26.46
C ILE A 948 12.16 1.37 26.30
N HIS A 949 11.60 0.88 27.41
CA HIS A 949 10.80 -0.34 27.45
C HIS A 949 9.39 -0.11 28.04
N PRO A 950 8.51 0.64 27.37
CA PRO A 950 7.16 0.83 27.88
C PRO A 950 6.39 -0.49 27.85
N LYS A 951 5.76 -0.82 28.99
CA LYS A 951 4.74 -1.86 29.12
C LYS A 951 3.44 -1.20 29.55
N LEU A 952 2.39 -1.39 28.77
CA LEU A 952 1.05 -0.89 29.03
C LEU A 952 0.10 -2.08 29.07
N GLN A 953 -0.72 -2.15 30.11
CA GLN A 953 -1.84 -3.07 30.19
C GLN A 953 -3.05 -2.30 30.72
N PHE A 954 -4.17 -2.38 30.03
CA PHE A 954 -5.41 -1.71 30.39
C PHE A 954 -6.59 -2.58 29.98
N CYS A 955 -7.63 -2.63 30.82
CA CYS A 955 -8.89 -3.30 30.51
C CYS A 955 -10.05 -2.36 30.78
N SER A 956 -11.05 -2.36 29.90
CA SER A 956 -12.32 -1.67 30.07
C SER A 956 -13.44 -2.71 30.13
N GLU A 957 -14.13 -2.78 31.26
CA GLU A 957 -15.26 -3.68 31.45
C GLU A 957 -16.53 -3.13 30.78
N SER A 958 -17.28 -4.01 30.11
CA SER A 958 -18.64 -3.70 29.65
C SER A 958 -19.64 -4.59 30.39
N ILE A 959 -20.34 -4.00 31.34
CA ILE A 959 -21.41 -4.65 32.12
C ILE A 959 -22.52 -5.15 31.18
N VAL A 960 -22.84 -4.37 30.15
CA VAL A 960 -23.87 -4.69 29.15
C VAL A 960 -23.57 -6.01 28.44
N PHE A 961 -22.31 -6.27 28.08
CA PHE A 961 -21.91 -7.48 27.36
C PHE A 961 -21.29 -8.58 28.24
N GLY A 962 -21.24 -8.37 29.56
CA GLY A 962 -20.55 -9.28 30.49
C GLY A 962 -19.08 -9.54 30.14
N THR A 963 -18.45 -8.62 29.38
CA THR A 963 -17.14 -8.80 28.74
C THR A 963 -16.25 -7.58 28.97
N ALA A 964 -14.98 -7.78 29.26
CA ALA A 964 -13.95 -6.76 29.31
C ALA A 964 -13.10 -6.76 28.03
N PHE A 965 -12.76 -5.58 27.53
CA PHE A 965 -11.81 -5.39 26.44
C PHE A 965 -10.46 -5.00 27.00
N CYS A 966 -9.44 -5.82 26.76
CA CYS A 966 -8.11 -5.65 27.29
C CYS A 966 -7.10 -5.36 26.18
N THR A 967 -6.24 -4.38 26.42
CA THR A 967 -5.10 -4.05 25.56
C THR A 967 -3.82 -4.27 26.35
N ARG A 968 -2.90 -5.03 25.76
CA ARG A 968 -1.52 -5.17 26.23
C ARG A 968 -0.60 -4.65 25.13
N ALA A 969 0.32 -3.78 25.49
CA ALA A 969 1.34 -3.27 24.58
C ALA A 969 2.71 -3.26 25.28
N GLU A 970 3.70 -3.82 24.61
CA GLU A 970 5.09 -3.86 25.03
C GLU A 970 5.95 -3.40 23.85
N ALA A 971 6.79 -2.41 24.07
CA ALA A 971 7.77 -2.00 23.06
C ALA A 971 9.16 -1.92 23.68
N LYS A 972 10.20 -2.24 22.91
CA LYS A 972 11.61 -1.94 23.22
C LYS A 972 12.12 -1.05 22.09
N ARG A 973 12.68 0.11 22.43
CA ARG A 973 13.21 1.09 21.46
C ARG A 973 14.54 1.64 21.93
N ALA A 974 15.45 1.88 21.00
CA ALA A 974 16.68 2.63 21.27
C ALA A 974 16.40 4.13 21.11
N HIS A 975 16.44 4.89 22.20
CA HIS A 975 16.34 6.35 22.15
C HIS A 975 17.75 6.93 22.01
N TYR A 976 18.06 7.44 20.82
CA TYR A 976 19.25 8.24 20.56
C TYR A 976 18.85 9.71 20.56
N LEU A 977 19.65 10.58 21.19
CA LEU A 977 19.41 12.03 21.32
C LEU A 977 19.20 12.78 19.98
N GLN A 978 19.46 12.14 18.84
CA GLN A 978 19.06 12.62 17.52
C GLN A 978 17.82 11.84 17.05
N GLU A 979 16.65 12.45 17.14
CA GLU A 979 15.37 11.84 16.76
C GLU A 979 15.24 11.67 15.23
N TYR A 980 15.76 10.56 14.70
CA TYR A 980 15.50 10.16 13.32
C TYR A 980 14.29 9.23 13.21
N PRO A 981 13.40 9.42 12.22
CA PRO A 981 12.19 8.62 12.03
C PRO A 981 12.38 7.09 12.07
N LEU A 982 13.51 6.57 11.58
CA LEU A 982 13.76 5.12 11.62
C LEU A 982 13.85 4.57 13.05
N TYR A 983 14.32 5.37 14.03
CA TYR A 983 14.45 4.91 15.42
C TYR A 983 13.12 4.54 16.07
N TYR A 984 11.99 5.10 15.62
CA TYR A 984 10.67 4.69 16.09
C TYR A 984 10.30 3.26 15.70
N PHE A 985 10.95 2.71 14.68
CA PHE A 985 10.74 1.34 14.20
C PHE A 985 11.87 0.39 14.60
N LEU A 986 12.95 0.89 15.19
CA LEU A 986 14.09 0.09 15.62
C LEU A 986 13.83 -0.55 16.99
N GLY A 987 13.55 -1.86 16.96
CA GLY A 987 13.42 -2.71 18.14
C GLY A 987 12.19 -3.60 18.09
N PHE A 988 11.78 -4.07 19.25
CA PHE A 988 10.70 -5.05 19.42
C PHE A 988 9.37 -4.35 19.72
N THR A 989 8.29 -4.80 19.09
CA THR A 989 6.92 -4.37 19.38
C THR A 989 6.05 -5.60 19.52
N ASP A 990 5.27 -5.62 20.59
CA ASP A 990 4.21 -6.60 20.82
C ASP A 990 2.97 -5.85 21.29
N PHE A 991 1.92 -5.92 20.50
CA PHE A 991 0.63 -5.32 20.80
C PHE A 991 -0.42 -6.41 20.69
N GLN A 992 -1.30 -6.48 21.68
CA GLN A 992 -2.38 -7.45 21.76
C GLN A 992 -3.66 -6.77 22.24
N TYR A 993 -4.74 -7.03 21.54
CA TYR A 993 -6.10 -6.60 21.89
C TYR A 993 -6.98 -7.84 22.01
N SER A 994 -7.58 -8.03 23.18
CA SER A 994 -8.35 -9.23 23.52
C SER A 994 -9.62 -8.91 24.29
N THR A 995 -10.55 -9.86 24.30
CA THR A 995 -11.74 -9.85 25.15
C THR A 995 -11.58 -10.85 26.29
N ILE A 996 -12.01 -10.51 27.50
CA ILE A 996 -12.03 -11.38 28.69
C ILE A 996 -13.46 -11.41 29.23
N VAL A 997 -13.89 -12.57 29.72
CA VAL A 997 -15.24 -12.77 30.28
C VAL A 997 -15.28 -12.24 31.70
N CYS A 998 -16.29 -11.44 32.05
CA CYS A 998 -16.53 -10.97 33.42
C CYS A 998 -17.71 -11.71 34.07
N PHE A 999 -18.86 -11.86 33.38
CA PHE A 999 -20.04 -12.61 33.86
C PHE A 999 -20.89 -13.16 32.69
N ILE A 1000 -21.65 -14.25 32.90
CA ILE A 1000 -22.45 -14.92 31.86
C ILE A 1000 -23.82 -14.24 31.73
N ILE A 1001 -24.12 -13.67 30.56
CA ILE A 1001 -25.44 -13.15 30.17
C ILE A 1001 -26.02 -14.09 29.09
N TYR A 1002 -27.27 -14.54 29.25
CA TYR A 1002 -27.85 -15.60 28.40
C TYR A 1002 -28.66 -15.10 27.19
N THR A 1003 -29.24 -13.90 27.26
CA THR A 1003 -30.20 -13.44 26.25
C THR A 1003 -30.24 -11.91 26.20
N PHE A 1004 -30.17 -11.32 25.00
CA PHE A 1004 -30.52 -9.92 24.78
C PHE A 1004 -31.88 -9.85 24.07
N GLN A 1005 -32.87 -9.26 24.74
CA GLN A 1005 -34.15 -8.94 24.11
C GLN A 1005 -34.18 -7.47 23.70
N TYR A 1006 -34.29 -7.24 22.40
CA TYR A 1006 -34.52 -5.91 21.84
C TYR A 1006 -36.00 -5.78 21.46
N THR A 1007 -36.80 -5.17 22.32
CA THR A 1007 -38.21 -4.87 21.99
C THR A 1007 -38.28 -3.46 21.41
N LEU A 1008 -38.24 -3.35 20.08
CA LEU A 1008 -38.37 -2.05 19.40
C LEU A 1008 -39.86 -1.73 19.17
N HIS A 1009 -40.50 -1.02 20.10
CA HIS A 1009 -41.87 -0.53 19.89
C HIS A 1009 -41.85 0.80 19.13
N CYS A 1010 -41.51 0.76 17.83
CA CYS A 1010 -41.71 1.92 16.96
C CYS A 1010 -41.78 1.54 15.48
N MET A 1011 -42.95 1.74 14.88
CA MET A 1011 -43.08 1.86 13.43
C MET A 1011 -42.21 3.01 12.91
N GLN A 1012 -41.49 2.75 11.80
CA GLN A 1012 -40.96 3.69 10.79
C GLN A 1012 -39.45 3.95 10.65
N GLN A 1013 -38.52 3.57 11.54
CA GLN A 1013 -37.12 4.04 11.36
C GLN A 1013 -35.97 3.01 11.38
N LEU A 1014 -36.21 1.71 11.60
CA LEU A 1014 -35.10 0.72 11.64
C LEU A 1014 -34.49 0.38 10.26
N LEU A 1015 -35.24 0.54 9.15
CA LEU A 1015 -34.71 0.33 7.80
C LEU A 1015 -33.69 1.43 7.40
N LEU A 1016 -33.77 2.59 8.04
CA LEU A 1016 -32.79 3.67 7.87
C LEU A 1016 -31.53 3.43 8.71
N THR A 1017 -31.62 2.70 9.82
CA THR A 1017 -30.47 2.38 10.68
C THR A 1017 -29.60 1.28 10.08
N LEU A 1018 -30.18 0.21 9.51
CA LEU A 1018 -29.39 -0.86 8.88
C LEU A 1018 -28.73 -0.45 7.55
N VAL A 1019 -29.35 0.48 6.82
CA VAL A 1019 -28.74 1.11 5.62
C VAL A 1019 -27.68 2.15 6.02
N LYS A 1020 -27.88 2.88 7.13
CA LYS A 1020 -26.83 3.75 7.69
C LYS A 1020 -25.64 2.94 8.22
N GLU A 1021 -25.86 1.80 8.87
CA GLU A 1021 -24.80 0.97 9.42
C GLU A 1021 -23.90 0.32 8.34
N TRP A 1022 -24.50 -0.09 7.21
CA TRP A 1022 -23.74 -0.56 6.04
C TRP A 1022 -22.91 0.54 5.36
N VAL A 1023 -23.36 1.79 5.43
CA VAL A 1023 -22.61 2.94 4.90
C VAL A 1023 -21.54 3.43 5.89
N THR A 1024 -21.72 3.21 7.20
CA THR A 1024 -20.73 3.59 8.23
C THR A 1024 -19.53 2.65 8.35
N PHE A 1025 -19.53 1.47 7.69
CA PHE A 1025 -18.34 0.61 7.65
C PHE A 1025 -17.21 1.18 6.76
N TRP A 1026 -17.50 2.21 5.98
CA TRP A 1026 -16.51 2.93 5.15
C TRP A 1026 -16.62 4.44 5.33
N SER A 1027 -16.45 4.96 6.55
CA SER A 1027 -15.82 6.26 6.85
C SER A 1027 -16.20 6.76 8.25
N SER A 1028 -15.20 7.00 9.10
CA SER A 1028 -15.30 7.83 10.30
C SER A 1028 -13.86 8.18 10.71
N PRO A 1029 -13.54 9.42 11.16
CA PRO A 1029 -14.34 10.23 12.11
C PRO A 1029 -14.39 11.74 11.80
N TYR A 1030 -15.33 12.59 12.25
CA TYR A 1030 -16.09 12.67 13.51
C TYR A 1030 -17.45 13.39 13.30
N LEU A 1031 -18.50 12.85 13.94
CA LEU A 1031 -19.64 13.50 14.60
C LEU A 1031 -20.12 14.89 14.11
N TYR A 1032 -21.33 14.98 13.50
CA TYR A 1032 -22.41 15.98 13.73
C TYR A 1032 -23.40 16.00 12.54
N PHE A 1033 -24.56 15.34 12.67
CA PHE A 1033 -25.88 15.94 12.42
C PHE A 1033 -26.97 14.88 12.66
N CYS A 1034 -27.50 14.86 13.87
CA CYS A 1034 -28.80 14.26 14.15
C CYS A 1034 -29.76 15.39 14.51
N ILE A 1035 -30.94 15.36 13.89
CA ILE A 1035 -32.24 15.95 14.30
C ILE A 1035 -32.74 17.17 13.49
N LEU A 1036 -33.70 16.86 12.60
CA LEU A 1036 -34.89 17.63 12.14
C LEU A 1036 -35.61 16.63 11.20
N ILE A 1037 -36.86 16.18 11.35
CA ILE A 1037 -38.13 16.78 11.76
C ILE A 1037 -39.06 15.65 12.25
N LEU A 1038 -39.88 15.89 13.29
CA LEU A 1038 -41.24 15.32 13.41
C LEU A 1038 -42.14 16.38 14.10
N LYS A 1039 -43.28 16.70 13.44
CA LYS A 1039 -44.30 17.67 13.88
C LYS A 1039 -45.60 16.93 14.26
N GLY A 1040 -46.21 17.34 15.38
CA GLY A 1040 -47.63 17.16 15.79
C GLY A 1040 -47.97 15.77 16.36
N MET A 1041 -48.69 15.59 17.48
CA MET A 1041 -49.72 16.39 18.17
C MET A 1041 -49.67 16.20 19.71
N ILE A 1042 -50.41 17.04 20.43
CA ILE A 1042 -50.44 17.29 21.88
C ILE A 1042 -51.18 16.21 22.69
N ALA A 1043 -50.54 15.65 23.73
CA ALA A 1043 -51.05 15.30 25.08
C ALA A 1043 -49.87 14.77 25.96
N ALA A 1044 -50.00 14.76 27.29
CA ALA A 1044 -48.96 14.53 28.34
C ALA A 1044 -47.86 13.48 28.02
N PRO A 1045 -46.59 13.63 28.48
CA PRO A 1045 -45.48 12.95 27.83
C PRO A 1045 -45.34 11.51 28.30
N ASP A 1046 -45.88 10.58 27.51
CA ASP A 1046 -45.28 9.26 27.38
C ASP A 1046 -43.84 9.43 26.84
N PRO A 1047 -42.87 8.59 27.26
CA PRO A 1047 -41.52 8.65 26.73
C PRO A 1047 -41.55 8.46 25.20
N VAL A 1048 -40.90 9.36 24.47
CA VAL A 1048 -40.83 9.33 23.00
C VAL A 1048 -40.08 8.08 22.54
N ILE A 1049 -39.15 7.60 23.35
CA ILE A 1049 -38.42 6.34 23.18
C ILE A 1049 -38.30 5.67 24.55
N SER A 1050 -38.72 4.41 24.64
CA SER A 1050 -38.43 3.52 25.77
C SER A 1050 -37.69 2.29 25.26
N VAL A 1051 -36.48 2.05 25.79
CA VAL A 1051 -35.67 0.86 25.47
C VAL A 1051 -35.32 0.15 26.77
N LYS A 1052 -35.65 -1.13 26.86
CA LYS A 1052 -35.24 -1.99 27.98
C LYS A 1052 -34.13 -2.91 27.54
N LEU A 1053 -32.94 -2.72 28.10
CA LEU A 1053 -31.78 -3.58 27.93
C LEU A 1053 -31.71 -4.50 29.14
N LEU A 1054 -32.31 -5.68 29.03
CA LEU A 1054 -32.46 -6.61 30.15
C LEU A 1054 -31.58 -7.84 29.92
N ALA A 1055 -30.78 -8.16 30.93
CA ALA A 1055 -30.01 -9.37 31.09
C ALA A 1055 -30.65 -10.22 32.21
N ILE A 1056 -30.81 -11.52 31.97
CA ILE A 1056 -31.35 -12.45 32.96
C ILE A 1056 -30.17 -13.18 33.61
N SER A 1057 -30.00 -13.00 34.92
CA SER A 1057 -28.96 -13.69 35.70
C SER A 1057 -29.38 -15.13 36.05
N PRO A 1058 -28.43 -16.02 36.44
CA PRO A 1058 -28.73 -17.41 36.81
C PRO A 1058 -29.76 -17.58 37.95
N ASN A 1059 -29.94 -16.55 38.78
CA ASN A 1059 -30.89 -16.54 39.90
C ASN A 1059 -32.24 -15.91 39.52
N GLU A 1060 -32.54 -15.81 38.23
CA GLU A 1060 -33.75 -15.16 37.66
C GLU A 1060 -33.92 -13.67 38.02
N LYS A 1061 -32.91 -13.03 38.62
CA LYS A 1061 -32.91 -11.57 38.79
C LYS A 1061 -32.69 -10.90 37.44
N LEU A 1062 -33.67 -10.10 37.02
CA LEU A 1062 -33.57 -9.15 35.93
C LEU A 1062 -32.55 -8.08 36.33
N LEU A 1063 -31.46 -8.01 35.58
CA LEU A 1063 -30.45 -6.96 35.69
C LEU A 1063 -30.44 -6.23 34.37
N GLY A 1064 -30.41 -4.91 34.37
CA GLY A 1064 -30.47 -4.20 33.11
C GLY A 1064 -30.66 -2.72 33.28
N TYR A 1065 -30.89 -2.07 32.15
CA TYR A 1065 -31.12 -0.64 32.11
C TYR A 1065 -32.40 -0.36 31.33
N GLU A 1066 -33.25 0.48 31.92
CA GLU A 1066 -34.35 1.10 31.23
C GLU A 1066 -33.91 2.49 30.78
N VAL A 1067 -34.02 2.75 29.49
CA VAL A 1067 -33.75 4.02 28.85
C VAL A 1067 -35.09 4.66 28.52
N ALA A 1068 -35.37 5.83 29.09
CA ALA A 1068 -36.53 6.65 28.79
C ALA A 1068 -36.07 8.00 28.26
N ALA A 1069 -36.50 8.37 27.06
CA ALA A 1069 -36.25 9.68 26.48
C ALA A 1069 -37.52 10.52 26.45
N TYR A 1070 -37.46 11.70 27.06
CA TYR A 1070 -38.49 12.71 27.07
C TYR A 1070 -38.05 13.87 26.19
N TYR A 1071 -39.00 14.46 25.46
CA TYR A 1071 -38.73 15.61 24.61
C TYR A 1071 -39.88 16.59 24.68
N THR A 1072 -39.57 17.82 25.09
CA THR A 1072 -40.53 18.92 25.20
C THR A 1072 -40.14 20.02 24.22
N LEU A 1073 -41.03 20.31 23.28
CA LEU A 1073 -40.84 21.37 22.29
C LEU A 1073 -41.61 22.63 22.72
N ALA A 1074 -40.91 23.71 23.08
CA ALA A 1074 -41.51 25.02 23.27
C ALA A 1074 -41.00 26.02 22.22
N ARG A 1075 -41.68 27.17 22.10
CA ARG A 1075 -41.42 28.15 21.02
C ARG A 1075 -40.02 28.78 21.13
N GLN A 1076 -39.51 28.96 22.35
CA GLN A 1076 -38.23 29.60 22.64
C GLN A 1076 -37.15 28.62 23.14
N ARG A 1077 -37.57 27.51 23.77
CA ARG A 1077 -36.68 26.55 24.44
C ARG A 1077 -37.09 25.13 24.09
N ASN A 1078 -36.11 24.29 23.75
CA ASN A 1078 -36.32 22.85 23.59
C ASN A 1078 -35.60 22.13 24.71
N ASP A 1079 -36.30 21.24 25.40
CA ASP A 1079 -35.72 20.44 26.46
C ASP A 1079 -35.83 18.95 26.09
N MET A 1080 -34.71 18.25 26.17
CA MET A 1080 -34.61 16.81 26.02
C MET A 1080 -34.06 16.24 27.32
N GLU A 1081 -34.67 15.18 27.80
CA GLU A 1081 -34.22 14.47 28.99
C GLU A 1081 -34.11 13.00 28.67
N LEU A 1082 -32.94 12.42 28.92
CA LEU A 1082 -32.67 11.00 28.80
C LEU A 1082 -32.37 10.46 30.18
N ILE A 1083 -33.21 9.55 30.65
CA ILE A 1083 -33.01 8.85 31.91
C ILE A 1083 -32.65 7.41 31.59
N ILE A 1084 -31.52 6.95 32.11
CA ILE A 1084 -31.14 5.54 32.11
C ILE A 1084 -31.16 5.09 33.55
N SER A 1085 -32.10 4.25 33.93
CA SER A 1085 -32.22 3.70 35.27
C SER A 1085 -31.84 2.24 35.31
N GLU A 1086 -31.08 1.84 36.33
CA GLU A 1086 -30.84 0.43 36.62
C GLU A 1086 -32.16 -0.27 37.00
N VAL A 1087 -32.43 -1.41 36.38
CA VAL A 1087 -33.59 -2.25 36.65
C VAL A 1087 -33.19 -3.28 37.71
N ALA A 1088 -33.32 -2.91 38.99
CA ALA A 1088 -33.07 -3.77 40.16
C ALA A 1088 -33.99 -3.35 41.33
N GLU A 1089 -34.35 -4.29 42.23
CA GLU A 1089 -35.29 -4.04 43.36
C GLU A 1089 -34.85 -2.90 44.30
N GLU A 1090 -33.54 -2.64 44.40
CA GLU A 1090 -32.94 -1.54 45.18
C GLU A 1090 -32.00 -0.65 44.31
N GLY A 1091 -32.16 -0.67 42.98
CA GLY A 1091 -31.30 0.06 42.06
C GLY A 1091 -31.48 1.57 42.16
N ASN A 1092 -30.55 2.27 42.81
CA ASN A 1092 -30.54 3.73 42.89
C ASN A 1092 -29.58 4.36 41.88
N TRP A 1093 -28.85 3.57 41.08
CA TRP A 1093 -27.95 4.10 40.06
C TRP A 1093 -28.72 4.54 38.82
N LYS A 1094 -28.50 5.79 38.41
CA LYS A 1094 -29.14 6.39 37.24
C LYS A 1094 -28.14 7.23 36.45
N ILE A 1095 -28.37 7.35 35.15
CA ILE A 1095 -27.82 8.41 34.31
C ILE A 1095 -28.98 9.33 33.96
N CYS A 1096 -28.79 10.63 34.16
CA CYS A 1096 -29.70 11.67 33.73
C CYS A 1096 -28.91 12.58 32.80
N ALA A 1097 -29.30 12.61 31.55
CA ALA A 1097 -28.77 13.55 30.58
C ALA A 1097 -29.87 14.54 30.21
N ASP A 1098 -29.73 15.77 30.68
CA ASP A 1098 -30.58 16.87 30.26
C ASP A 1098 -29.86 17.69 29.19
N LEU A 1099 -30.59 18.06 28.14
CA LEU A 1099 -30.14 18.97 27.11
C LEU A 1099 -31.20 20.04 26.92
N SER A 1100 -30.81 21.27 27.14
CA SER A 1100 -31.64 22.44 26.96
C SER A 1100 -31.04 23.33 25.88
N VAL A 1101 -31.83 23.63 24.85
CA VAL A 1101 -31.43 24.51 23.75
C VAL A 1101 -32.32 25.74 23.79
N ASP A 1102 -31.74 26.87 24.18
CA ASP A 1102 -32.37 28.18 24.13
C ASP A 1102 -32.10 28.81 22.76
N ARG A 1103 -33.16 28.95 21.96
CA ARG A 1103 -33.08 29.50 20.60
C ARG A 1103 -32.97 31.02 20.58
N THR A 1104 -33.22 31.70 21.70
CA THR A 1104 -33.15 33.17 21.82
C THR A 1104 -31.76 33.65 22.21
N GLN A 1105 -31.05 32.86 23.03
CA GLN A 1105 -29.68 33.17 23.46
C GLN A 1105 -28.60 32.43 22.67
N GLU A 1106 -28.99 31.64 21.64
CA GLU A 1106 -28.08 30.75 20.88
C GLU A 1106 -27.21 29.89 21.81
N GLU A 1107 -27.79 29.44 22.91
CA GLU A 1107 -27.11 28.70 23.97
C GLU A 1107 -27.67 27.28 24.06
N ALA A 1108 -26.77 26.31 24.12
CA ALA A 1108 -27.11 24.92 24.42
C ALA A 1108 -26.37 24.50 25.70
N LYS A 1109 -27.14 24.18 26.73
CA LYS A 1109 -26.66 23.65 27.99
C LYS A 1109 -27.02 22.18 28.08
N GLY A 1110 -26.03 21.33 28.31
CA GLY A 1110 -26.26 19.92 28.60
C GLY A 1110 -25.66 19.58 29.96
N HIS A 1111 -26.37 18.82 30.79
CA HIS A 1111 -25.76 18.18 31.95
C HIS A 1111 -25.86 16.68 31.78
N PHE A 1112 -24.73 16.02 31.98
CA PHE A 1112 -24.65 14.58 32.05
C PHE A 1112 -24.30 14.20 33.49
N LYS A 1113 -25.30 13.69 34.21
CA LYS A 1113 -25.20 13.32 35.61
C LYS A 1113 -25.34 11.83 35.77
N TRP A 1114 -24.56 11.21 36.64
CA TRP A 1114 -24.67 9.78 36.88
C TRP A 1114 -24.21 9.37 38.28
N GLY A 1115 -24.61 8.17 38.69
CA GLY A 1115 -24.37 7.66 40.04
C GLY A 1115 -25.68 7.50 40.80
N ALA A 1116 -25.61 7.49 42.14
CA ALA A 1116 -26.80 7.37 42.98
C ALA A 1116 -27.73 8.57 42.70
N GLU A 1117 -28.92 8.28 42.16
CA GLU A 1117 -29.97 9.24 41.81
C GLU A 1117 -29.48 10.42 40.94
N CYS A 1118 -28.49 10.18 40.06
CA CYS A 1118 -27.87 11.21 39.23
C CYS A 1118 -27.20 12.35 40.04
N GLN A 1119 -26.67 12.06 41.23
CA GLN A 1119 -26.05 13.08 42.10
C GLN A 1119 -24.54 12.89 42.32
N SER A 1120 -23.98 11.70 42.05
CA SER A 1120 -22.58 11.41 42.42
C SER A 1120 -21.55 12.07 41.50
N TYR A 1121 -21.83 12.14 40.20
CA TYR A 1121 -20.91 12.69 39.21
C TYR A 1121 -21.66 13.57 38.23
N GLU A 1122 -21.00 14.63 37.76
CA GLU A 1122 -21.60 15.62 36.86
C GLU A 1122 -20.56 16.17 35.89
N ILE A 1123 -20.92 16.13 34.61
CA ILE A 1123 -20.24 16.86 33.54
C ILE A 1123 -21.26 17.81 32.93
N GLY A 1124 -20.95 19.09 32.95
CA GLY A 1124 -21.68 20.11 32.22
C GLY A 1124 -21.02 20.36 30.86
N LEU A 1125 -21.87 20.55 29.87
CA LEU A 1125 -21.55 21.05 28.55
C LEU A 1125 -22.23 22.41 28.43
N ASN A 1126 -21.46 23.43 28.09
CA ASN A 1126 -22.02 24.71 27.69
C ASN A 1126 -21.53 25.05 26.28
N ILE A 1127 -22.46 25.30 25.37
CA ILE A 1127 -22.16 25.83 24.06
C ILE A 1127 -22.90 27.16 23.96
N SER A 1128 -22.16 28.23 23.71
CA SER A 1128 -22.72 29.56 23.49
C SER A 1128 -22.22 30.11 22.16
N GLY A 1129 -23.16 30.57 21.34
CA GLY A 1129 -22.87 31.48 20.24
C GLY A 1129 -22.88 32.91 20.76
N ALA A 1130 -21.82 33.69 20.50
CA ALA A 1130 -21.94 35.13 20.62
C ALA A 1130 -22.76 35.63 19.42
N GLY A 1131 -23.96 36.14 19.69
CA GLY A 1131 -24.76 36.85 18.68
C GLY A 1131 -23.99 38.03 18.08
N LEU A 1132 -24.49 38.55 16.95
CA LEU A 1132 -23.91 39.56 16.04
C LEU A 1132 -23.38 40.90 16.65
N THR A 1133 -23.18 41.02 17.95
CA THR A 1133 -22.65 42.21 18.62
C THR A 1133 -21.12 42.25 18.73
N ASP A 1134 -20.42 41.11 18.57
CA ASP A 1134 -18.96 41.07 18.43
C ASP A 1134 -18.55 41.04 16.96
N THR A 1135 -17.48 41.76 16.60
CA THR A 1135 -16.99 41.94 15.21
C THR A 1135 -16.64 40.64 14.45
N LYS A 1136 -16.63 39.48 15.11
CA LYS A 1136 -16.41 38.16 14.49
C LYS A 1136 -17.31 37.09 15.13
N PRO A 1137 -18.04 36.28 14.34
CA PRO A 1137 -18.86 35.22 14.90
C PRO A 1137 -17.97 34.20 15.62
N SER A 1138 -18.32 33.91 16.87
CA SER A 1138 -17.58 33.00 17.72
C SER A 1138 -18.50 31.98 18.37
N ILE A 1139 -18.00 30.75 18.46
CA ILE A 1139 -18.63 29.66 19.18
C ILE A 1139 -17.69 29.28 20.31
N ASN A 1140 -18.15 29.45 21.54
CA ASN A 1140 -17.48 28.91 22.71
C ASN A 1140 -18.15 27.60 23.08
N ALA A 1141 -17.33 26.54 23.19
CA ALA A 1141 -17.75 25.25 23.72
C ALA A 1141 -16.90 24.94 24.96
N GLY A 1142 -17.55 24.94 26.12
CA GLY A 1142 -16.97 24.61 27.41
C GLY A 1142 -17.47 23.26 27.93
N VAL A 1143 -16.57 22.48 28.51
CA VAL A 1143 -16.91 21.32 29.34
C VAL A 1143 -16.40 21.61 30.74
N ASN A 1144 -17.30 21.63 31.71
CA ASN A 1144 -16.98 21.72 33.13
C ASN A 1144 -17.39 20.44 33.85
N TRP A 1145 -16.75 20.14 34.98
CA TRP A 1145 -17.10 18.97 35.76
C TRP A 1145 -16.95 19.25 37.26
N ARG A 1146 -17.70 18.51 38.08
CA ARG A 1146 -17.54 18.53 39.54
C ARG A 1146 -16.63 17.39 39.97
N GLU A 1147 -17.21 16.31 40.48
CA GLU A 1147 -16.50 15.06 40.69
C GLU A 1147 -16.69 14.16 39.48
N VAL A 1148 -15.59 13.49 39.09
CA VAL A 1148 -15.60 12.44 38.07
C VAL A 1148 -14.89 11.22 38.63
N PRO A 1149 -15.27 10.00 38.23
CA PRO A 1149 -14.65 8.77 38.71
C PRO A 1149 -13.14 8.75 38.52
N SER A 1150 -12.43 8.04 39.40
CA SER A 1150 -10.96 7.95 39.42
C SER A 1150 -10.36 7.55 38.06
N PHE A 1151 -11.04 6.68 37.29
CA PHE A 1151 -10.58 6.30 35.96
C PHE A 1151 -10.59 7.48 34.96
N ILE A 1152 -11.60 8.36 35.00
CA ILE A 1152 -11.66 9.57 34.16
C ILE A 1152 -10.54 10.54 34.57
N GLN A 1153 -10.25 10.66 35.87
CA GLN A 1153 -9.15 11.48 36.36
C GLN A 1153 -7.78 10.99 35.84
N VAL A 1154 -7.58 9.66 35.78
CA VAL A 1154 -6.36 9.05 35.22
C VAL A 1154 -6.24 9.30 33.71
N ILE A 1155 -7.34 9.15 32.96
CA ILE A 1155 -7.39 9.46 31.52
C ILE A 1155 -7.06 10.94 31.28
N GLY A 1156 -7.67 11.84 32.06
CA GLY A 1156 -7.40 13.27 31.99
C GLY A 1156 -5.94 13.62 32.28
N LYS A 1157 -5.31 12.95 33.26
CA LYS A 1157 -3.87 13.12 33.55
C LYS A 1157 -2.99 12.68 32.38
N ARG A 1158 -3.29 11.56 31.71
CA ARG A 1158 -2.55 11.10 30.53
C ARG A 1158 -2.76 12.02 29.32
N MET A 1159 -4.00 12.42 29.05
CA MET A 1159 -4.28 13.38 27.96
C MET A 1159 -3.52 14.68 28.16
N ARG A 1160 -3.37 15.15 29.42
CA ARG A 1160 -2.56 16.32 29.77
C ARG A 1160 -1.06 16.17 29.41
N GLU A 1161 -0.51 14.96 29.46
CA GLU A 1161 0.89 14.68 29.10
C GLU A 1161 1.09 14.60 27.58
N TYR A 1162 0.12 14.08 26.82
CA TYR A 1162 0.20 13.93 25.35
C TYR A 1162 -0.24 15.18 24.56
N PHE A 1163 -1.22 15.93 25.07
CA PHE A 1163 -1.85 17.06 24.38
C PHE A 1163 -0.85 18.14 23.90
N PRO A 1164 0.20 18.50 24.66
CA PRO A 1164 1.24 19.41 24.17
C PRO A 1164 1.97 18.86 22.94
N GLY A 1165 2.36 17.59 22.92
CA GLY A 1165 3.07 16.99 21.79
C GLY A 1165 2.21 16.92 20.53
N VAL A 1166 0.96 16.45 20.66
CA VAL A 1166 0.03 16.32 19.53
C VAL A 1166 -0.35 17.68 18.95
N SER A 1167 -0.62 18.67 19.80
CA SER A 1167 -0.96 20.02 19.34
C SER A 1167 0.21 20.67 18.57
N TYR A 1168 1.46 20.46 19.03
CA TYR A 1168 2.65 20.91 18.30
C TYR A 1168 2.78 20.26 16.92
N VAL A 1169 2.64 18.93 16.82
CA VAL A 1169 2.67 18.17 15.54
C VAL A 1169 1.57 18.64 14.59
N MET A 1170 0.40 19.01 15.12
CA MET A 1170 -0.68 19.57 14.32
C MET A 1170 -0.47 21.04 13.93
N GLY A 1171 0.60 21.70 14.39
CA GLY A 1171 0.95 23.08 14.06
C GLY A 1171 0.26 24.15 14.92
N PHE A 1172 -0.13 23.83 16.15
CA PHE A 1172 -0.64 24.79 17.13
C PHE A 1172 0.50 25.41 17.95
N SER A 1173 0.32 26.69 18.28
CA SER A 1173 1.16 27.41 19.24
C SER A 1173 0.68 27.16 20.67
N GLN A 1174 1.59 27.25 21.64
CA GLN A 1174 1.31 26.89 23.04
C GLN A 1174 1.73 28.02 23.98
N LYS A 1175 0.91 28.27 25.00
CA LYS A 1175 1.17 29.24 26.06
C LYS A 1175 0.78 28.64 27.40
N HIS A 1176 1.70 28.64 28.36
CA HIS A 1176 1.40 28.20 29.73
C HIS A 1176 0.62 29.31 30.45
N ASP A 1177 -0.68 29.08 30.64
CA ASP A 1177 -1.60 29.97 31.36
C ASP A 1177 -2.34 29.15 32.43
N LYS A 1178 -2.64 29.76 33.58
CA LYS A 1178 -3.44 29.13 34.64
C LYS A 1178 -4.92 29.43 34.41
N ASN A 1179 -5.63 28.49 33.78
CA ASN A 1179 -7.07 28.57 33.51
C ASN A 1179 -7.87 27.83 34.61
N THR A 1180 -9.20 27.82 34.55
CA THR A 1180 -10.08 27.16 35.54
C THR A 1180 -9.73 25.67 35.74
N ASP A 1181 -9.62 25.21 36.99
CA ASP A 1181 -9.07 23.87 37.31
C ASP A 1181 -9.97 22.68 36.88
N HIS A 1182 -11.28 22.90 36.73
CA HIS A 1182 -12.27 21.87 36.37
C HIS A 1182 -13.04 22.23 35.09
N GLU A 1183 -12.35 22.86 34.13
CA GLU A 1183 -12.94 23.29 32.88
C GLU A 1183 -11.96 23.08 31.72
N VAL A 1184 -12.49 22.69 30.57
CA VAL A 1184 -11.80 22.82 29.28
C VAL A 1184 -12.73 23.55 28.35
N SER A 1185 -12.24 24.62 27.73
CA SER A 1185 -13.02 25.39 26.76
C SER A 1185 -12.29 25.52 25.43
N VAL A 1186 -13.08 25.55 24.37
CA VAL A 1186 -12.62 25.76 23.00
C VAL A 1186 -13.37 26.96 22.44
N ASP A 1187 -12.61 27.96 22.02
CA ASP A 1187 -13.09 29.11 21.28
C ASP A 1187 -12.82 28.85 19.80
N PHE A 1188 -13.90 28.81 19.00
CA PHE A 1188 -13.83 28.88 17.54
C PHE A 1188 -14.21 30.29 17.13
N VAL A 1189 -13.30 31.00 16.47
CA VAL A 1189 -13.56 32.36 15.99
C VAL A 1189 -13.41 32.35 14.48
N ALA A 1190 -14.45 32.75 13.75
CA ALA A 1190 -14.31 32.92 12.31
C ALA A 1190 -13.32 34.06 12.05
N SER A 1191 -12.15 33.75 11.50
CA SER A 1191 -11.12 34.74 11.19
C SER A 1191 -11.24 35.31 9.78
N SER A 1192 -11.92 34.58 8.88
CA SER A 1192 -12.34 35.01 7.53
C SER A 1192 -13.47 34.11 7.00
N GLN A 1193 -14.06 34.42 5.85
CA GLN A 1193 -15.02 33.53 5.16
C GLN A 1193 -14.45 32.13 4.84
N GLU A 1194 -13.11 32.00 4.76
CA GLU A 1194 -12.42 30.76 4.40
C GLU A 1194 -11.56 30.16 5.53
N GLY A 1195 -11.60 30.73 6.74
CA GLY A 1195 -10.73 30.26 7.81
C GLY A 1195 -11.19 30.67 9.20
N PHE A 1196 -10.82 29.86 10.17
CA PHE A 1196 -11.15 30.06 11.57
C PHE A 1196 -9.90 29.94 12.45
N ASP A 1197 -9.96 30.64 13.57
CA ASP A 1197 -9.00 30.54 14.64
C ASP A 1197 -9.56 29.60 15.70
N VAL A 1198 -8.70 28.74 16.23
CA VAL A 1198 -9.03 27.82 17.31
C VAL A 1198 -8.16 28.16 18.50
N LYS A 1199 -8.79 28.32 19.66
CA LYS A 1199 -8.10 28.46 20.94
C LYS A 1199 -8.68 27.46 21.92
N VAL A 1200 -7.85 26.57 22.42
CA VAL A 1200 -8.21 25.57 23.44
C VAL A 1200 -7.56 25.97 24.76
N LYS A 1201 -8.39 26.17 25.79
CA LYS A 1201 -7.95 26.44 27.16
C LYS A 1201 -8.11 25.18 27.99
N THR A 1202 -7.02 24.76 28.60
CA THR A 1202 -7.00 23.70 29.62
C THR A 1202 -6.47 24.28 30.93
N PRO A 1203 -6.68 23.64 32.10
CA PRO A 1203 -6.31 24.20 33.41
C PRO A 1203 -4.89 24.77 33.53
N LYS A 1204 -3.91 24.19 32.81
CA LYS A 1204 -2.49 24.58 32.90
C LYS A 1204 -1.87 25.06 31.58
N LEU A 1205 -2.62 25.04 30.48
CA LEU A 1205 -2.09 25.31 29.15
C LEU A 1205 -3.19 25.86 28.24
N THR A 1206 -2.86 26.90 27.49
CA THR A 1206 -3.65 27.40 26.37
C THR A 1206 -2.92 27.04 25.08
N VAL A 1207 -3.59 26.39 24.13
CA VAL A 1207 -3.07 26.18 22.78
C VAL A 1207 -3.93 26.90 21.77
N TYR A 1208 -3.31 27.46 20.73
CA TYR A 1208 -4.04 28.23 19.74
C TYR A 1208 -3.42 28.09 18.36
N ARG A 1209 -4.25 28.23 17.33
CA ARG A 1209 -3.83 28.25 15.94
C ARG A 1209 -4.77 29.15 15.15
N GLN A 1210 -4.17 30.01 14.34
CA GLN A 1210 -4.91 30.98 13.53
C GLN A 1210 -4.92 30.57 12.06
N GLY A 1211 -5.94 31.03 11.33
CA GLY A 1211 -6.04 30.87 9.88
C GLY A 1211 -6.17 29.42 9.42
N ILE A 1212 -6.87 28.57 10.18
CA ILE A 1212 -7.13 27.19 9.77
C ILE A 1212 -8.10 27.21 8.58
N PRO A 1213 -7.72 26.66 7.41
CA PRO A 1213 -8.59 26.69 6.24
C PRO A 1213 -9.84 25.85 6.49
N SER A 1214 -11.01 26.45 6.33
CA SER A 1214 -12.26 25.72 6.41
C SER A 1214 -12.57 25.01 5.08
N PRO A 1215 -12.99 23.73 5.10
CA PRO A 1215 -13.52 23.06 3.92
C PRO A 1215 -14.92 23.58 3.53
N PHE A 1216 -15.52 24.42 4.37
CA PHE A 1216 -16.85 25.03 4.20
C PHE A 1216 -16.74 26.56 4.32
N GLU A 1217 -17.56 27.32 3.59
CA GLU A 1217 -17.64 28.78 3.81
C GLU A 1217 -18.28 29.07 5.18
N LEU A 1218 -17.62 29.90 5.98
CA LEU A 1218 -18.16 30.40 7.25
C LEU A 1218 -18.83 31.74 6.98
N VAL A 1219 -20.08 31.91 7.41
CA VAL A 1219 -20.82 33.17 7.23
C VAL A 1219 -20.19 34.22 8.14
N VAL A 1220 -19.53 35.22 7.55
CA VAL A 1220 -19.02 36.42 8.20
C VAL A 1220 -19.69 37.58 7.47
N ASP A 1221 -20.66 38.25 8.10
CA ASP A 1221 -21.18 39.52 7.58
C ASP A 1221 -20.11 40.58 7.82
N GLU A 1222 -19.56 41.12 6.73
CA GLU A 1222 -18.79 42.36 6.80
C GLU A 1222 -19.81 43.48 6.94
N SER A 1223 -19.94 44.04 8.15
CA SER A 1223 -20.70 45.27 8.34
C SER A 1223 -20.04 46.39 7.54
N ASP A 1224 -20.77 46.91 6.55
CA ASP A 1224 -20.47 48.18 5.87
C ASP A 1224 -20.34 49.29 6.92
N ASP A 1225 -19.11 49.75 7.17
CA ASP A 1225 -18.86 51.08 7.71
C ASP A 1225 -19.00 52.08 6.55
N SER A 1226 -20.24 52.49 6.27
CA SER A 1226 -20.51 53.77 5.63
C SER A 1226 -21.88 54.28 6.07
N ASP A 1227 -21.87 55.33 6.90
CA ASP A 1227 -23.00 56.25 7.09
C ASP A 1227 -23.50 56.75 5.71
N ASP A 1228 -24.73 56.37 5.34
CA ASP A 1228 -25.82 57.20 4.76
C ASP A 1228 -26.91 56.35 4.07
#